data_AF-A0A2S9QSU9-F1
#
_entry.id   AF-A0A2S9QSU9-F1
#
_cell.length_a   1.000
_cell.length_b   1.000
_cell.length_c   1.000
_cell.angle_alpha   90.00
_cell.angle_beta   90.00
_cell.angle_gamma   90.00
#
_symmetry.space_group_name_H-M   'P 1'
#
loop_
_entity.id
_entity.type
_entity.pdbx_description
1 polymer ?
#
loop_
_entity_poly.entity_id
_entity_poly.type
_entity_poly.pdbx_seq_one_letter_code
_entity_poly.pdbx_strand_id
1 'polypeptide(L)'
;MTSIEAERRSSDDRAGAPATAAPPSGAASGASSSGARAASALERDPGMPASTWRLRTDAWEYLRFAVKRIALGSDTAEGLAGDGEILRSLRALETIELYWGGFGQRYVRAIRELLIGGEYQLALDRIGRVVGRLRSSSVPEEPRDEQLDDAERAELQDDADPRPRFEVLVVDETTEADRDALAAEALKMRSPADAFIYDFVVVPSAEDAIAAVLTNPKILACVVRPGFSDRTRQPLSRDLIDTIALAKQASGGTPASTRSQLASVQRVLGLADALAELRPELDLYLVAGAHIEELAGVLTRRFRRVFRREDQLELHLTLLRRVSHLYDTPFFSAIQDHARRPVGVFHALPIARGGSVVNSKWIRDLADFYGLNLLLAETSATSGGLDSLLAPTGAIKKAQDLAARAFGAKHTYFVTNGTSTANKIVHQALVGPGDVVLVDRNCHKSHHHAMMLTGGRPAYLDAYPLNDYAFYGAVPLSRIKQMLLDYRAAGRLDEVRMVTLTNCTFDGIVYDPERVMAECLAIKPDLVFLWDEAWFAFAAFHPVTRRRTAMASAQNLEARLKTAAHAQAYREQQQRLFTADGTPAPDEAWLAERLIPSPEARIRVYATHSTHKTLTALRQGSMIHVYDQDWVREAEEPFHEAFMTHTSTSPNYQILASLDLGRRQVELEGFELVQRQLDLATSLAQAIARHPLLRRTYRVLTAAELIPAQHRASARPMPLRDGVATMWRAWAADEFVIDPSRITVEITRTGVDGDTFKHEYLMNRYGIQVNKTSRNTVLFMTNIGTTRSAIAYLIEVLVKLAERFEEEQAQLDPELAPAPEQEMPPLPDFSRFADDYASTAGLPDGDIRAAFFLGQKRGTIEHVTFSELRERVARGEEPVSGGFVTPYPPGFPVLVPGQIITAEVLDFMAVLDTREIHGYDPKRGYRILKHS
;
A
#
# COMPACT_ATOMS: atom_id res chain seq x y z
N MET A 1 -45.39 -2.52 -22.91
CA MET A 1 -46.41 -2.33 -23.96
C MET A 1 -47.49 -1.40 -23.41
N THR A 2 -47.75 -0.32 -24.14
CA THR A 2 -48.97 0.55 -24.17
C THR A 2 -49.38 1.25 -22.86
N SER A 3 -49.20 2.56 -22.68
CA SER A 3 -49.80 3.72 -23.40
C SER A 3 -51.22 4.06 -22.95
N ILE A 4 -51.35 5.22 -22.28
CA ILE A 4 -52.28 6.36 -22.53
C ILE A 4 -53.79 6.04 -22.61
N GLU A 5 -54.64 6.71 -21.79
CA GLU A 5 -55.39 7.92 -22.19
C GLU A 5 -56.46 8.39 -21.16
N ALA A 6 -56.81 9.68 -21.29
CA ALA A 6 -58.10 10.33 -20.99
C ALA A 6 -58.21 11.31 -19.80
N GLU A 7 -57.75 12.52 -20.13
CA GLU A 7 -58.15 13.89 -19.78
C GLU A 7 -59.63 14.25 -19.39
N ARG A 8 -59.70 15.32 -18.55
CA ARG A 8 -60.45 16.62 -18.69
C ARG A 8 -61.81 16.89 -17.97
N ARG A 9 -61.80 18.00 -17.19
CA ARG A 9 -62.60 19.29 -17.23
C ARG A 9 -62.87 19.81 -15.78
N SER A 10 -62.25 20.90 -15.28
CA SER A 10 -62.55 22.38 -15.38
C SER A 10 -64.00 22.75 -14.96
N SER A 11 -64.35 23.80 -14.20
CA SER A 11 -63.75 25.10 -13.78
C SER A 11 -64.71 25.89 -12.85
N ASP A 12 -64.18 26.73 -11.93
CA ASP A 12 -64.57 28.09 -11.41
C ASP A 12 -66.06 28.43 -11.02
N ASP A 13 -66.43 29.32 -10.09
CA ASP A 13 -65.83 30.61 -9.64
C ASP A 13 -66.60 31.25 -8.40
N ARG A 14 -65.95 32.21 -7.70
CA ARG A 14 -66.45 33.44 -6.98
C ARG A 14 -67.02 33.50 -5.52
N ALA A 15 -66.18 34.10 -4.65
CA ALA A 15 -66.26 35.42 -3.92
C ALA A 15 -67.33 35.80 -2.84
N GLY A 16 -66.85 36.16 -1.61
CA GLY A 16 -66.94 37.53 -1.02
C GLY A 16 -67.84 37.89 0.21
N ALA A 17 -67.26 37.93 1.45
CA ALA A 17 -67.26 38.94 2.57
C ALA A 17 -68.56 39.70 3.09
N PRO A 18 -68.57 40.60 4.14
CA PRO A 18 -67.69 40.89 5.33
C PRO A 18 -68.40 41.36 6.69
N ALA A 19 -67.58 41.79 7.69
CA ALA A 19 -67.72 42.90 8.70
C ALA A 19 -68.49 42.73 10.06
N THR A 20 -68.18 43.31 11.26
CA THR A 20 -67.18 44.28 11.83
C THR A 20 -67.31 44.44 13.39
N ALA A 21 -66.24 44.94 14.07
CA ALA A 21 -66.19 46.01 15.13
C ALA A 21 -65.37 45.73 16.45
N ALA A 22 -64.73 46.79 17.00
CA ALA A 22 -63.58 46.88 17.95
C ALA A 22 -63.88 47.69 19.26
N PRO A 23 -62.94 48.38 19.99
CA PRO A 23 -61.83 48.02 20.92
C PRO A 23 -61.98 48.65 22.37
N PRO A 24 -60.95 48.71 23.29
CA PRO A 24 -59.88 49.75 23.33
C PRO A 24 -58.49 49.31 23.92
N SER A 25 -57.61 50.29 24.21
CA SER A 25 -56.14 50.34 24.19
C SER A 25 -55.34 50.26 25.51
N GLY A 26 -54.01 50.02 25.42
CA GLY A 26 -52.99 50.30 26.45
C GLY A 26 -51.58 49.84 26.04
N ALA A 27 -50.57 50.71 26.08
CA ALA A 27 -49.22 50.54 25.52
C ALA A 27 -48.11 50.34 26.57
N ALA A 28 -47.10 49.51 26.28
CA ALA A 28 -45.71 49.65 26.74
C ALA A 28 -44.75 48.74 25.94
N SER A 29 -43.55 49.25 25.71
CA SER A 29 -42.47 48.80 24.82
C SER A 29 -41.77 47.48 25.20
N GLY A 30 -41.44 46.67 24.20
CA GLY A 30 -40.50 45.55 24.31
C GLY A 30 -40.27 44.88 22.96
N ALA A 31 -39.23 45.30 22.24
CA ALA A 31 -38.86 44.72 20.95
C ALA A 31 -38.25 43.32 21.15
N SER A 32 -38.88 42.28 20.62
CA SER A 32 -38.27 40.97 20.40
C SER A 32 -38.34 40.61 18.92
N SER A 33 -37.18 40.59 18.29
CA SER A 33 -36.93 40.18 16.91
C SER A 33 -37.21 38.69 16.72
N SER A 34 -38.27 38.37 15.97
CA SER A 34 -38.48 37.07 15.36
C SER A 34 -37.78 37.03 14.01
N GLY A 35 -36.69 36.25 13.90
CA GLY A 35 -35.98 36.04 12.64
C GLY A 35 -35.06 34.82 12.67
N ALA A 36 -35.50 33.75 12.00
CA ALA A 36 -34.68 32.68 11.42
C ALA A 36 -33.75 31.86 12.34
N ARG A 37 -34.30 30.84 13.02
CA ARG A 37 -33.55 29.61 13.35
C ARG A 37 -33.58 28.64 12.17
N ALA A 38 -32.74 28.91 11.17
CA ALA A 38 -32.18 27.85 10.33
C ALA A 38 -30.87 27.44 11.01
N ALA A 39 -30.95 26.45 11.91
CA ALA A 39 -29.77 25.85 12.53
C ALA A 39 -28.96 25.18 11.41
N SER A 40 -27.90 25.85 10.96
CA SER A 40 -26.83 25.20 10.22
C SER A 40 -26.31 24.07 11.11
N ALA A 41 -26.24 22.88 10.52
CA ALA A 41 -25.60 21.73 11.13
C ALA A 41 -24.12 22.08 11.34
N LEU A 42 -23.82 22.56 12.55
CA LEU A 42 -22.47 22.74 13.08
C LEU A 42 -21.68 21.46 12.82
N GLU A 43 -20.60 21.60 12.04
CA GLU A 43 -19.55 20.59 11.93
C GLU A 43 -19.10 20.19 13.34
N ARG A 44 -19.26 18.90 13.62
CA ARG A 44 -19.01 18.28 14.92
C ARG A 44 -17.51 18.29 15.23
N ASP A 45 -17.18 18.86 16.38
CA ASP A 45 -16.14 18.48 17.35
C ASP A 45 -14.93 17.65 16.80
N PRO A 46 -13.69 18.19 16.78
CA PRO A 46 -12.60 17.72 15.91
C PRO A 46 -11.82 16.51 16.43
N GLY A 47 -12.43 15.56 17.15
CA GLY A 47 -11.76 14.55 18.00
C GLY A 47 -10.73 13.58 17.38
N MET A 48 -10.23 13.79 16.16
CA MET A 48 -9.17 13.08 15.41
C MET A 48 -9.66 12.34 14.18
N PRO A 49 -9.80 13.01 13.03
CA PRO A 49 -10.13 12.38 11.74
C PRO A 49 -8.96 11.56 11.16
N ALA A 50 -9.27 10.72 10.16
CA ALA A 50 -8.32 10.05 9.29
C ALA A 50 -7.50 11.08 8.47
N SER A 51 -6.40 11.55 9.06
CA SER A 51 -5.23 12.27 8.52
C SER A 51 -4.66 13.22 9.60
N THR A 52 -4.47 12.70 10.82
CA THR A 52 -4.05 13.48 12.00
C THR A 52 -2.81 14.33 11.76
N TRP A 53 -1.80 13.80 11.07
CA TRP A 53 -0.58 14.55 10.74
C TRP A 53 -0.90 15.78 9.88
N ARG A 54 -1.84 15.67 8.92
CA ARG A 54 -2.25 16.77 8.05
C ARG A 54 -3.02 17.81 8.83
N LEU A 55 -3.97 17.38 9.66
CA LEU A 55 -4.71 18.28 10.54
C LEU A 55 -3.76 19.05 11.48
N ARG A 56 -2.76 18.36 12.04
CA ARG A 56 -1.72 18.96 12.88
C ARG A 56 -0.93 20.03 12.13
N THR A 57 -0.38 19.69 10.97
CA THR A 57 0.41 20.63 10.16
C THR A 57 -0.43 21.82 9.68
N ASP A 58 -1.62 21.56 9.12
CA ASP A 58 -2.51 22.60 8.60
C ASP A 58 -2.99 23.52 9.74
N ALA A 59 -3.28 23.00 10.93
CA ALA A 59 -3.67 23.81 12.09
C ALA A 59 -2.53 24.73 12.58
N TRP A 60 -1.29 24.23 12.68
CA TRP A 60 -0.15 25.06 13.07
C TRP A 60 0.19 26.13 12.03
N GLU A 61 0.17 25.79 10.75
CA GLU A 61 0.40 26.74 9.65
C GLU A 61 -0.70 27.80 9.60
N TYR A 62 -1.96 27.39 9.76
CA TYR A 62 -3.09 28.31 9.85
C TYR A 62 -2.96 29.27 11.03
N LEU A 63 -2.63 28.75 12.22
CA LEU A 63 -2.41 29.60 13.41
C LEU A 63 -1.30 30.62 13.16
N ARG A 64 -0.18 30.22 12.53
CA ARG A 64 0.91 31.15 12.18
C ARG A 64 0.41 32.25 11.26
N PHE A 65 -0.34 31.88 10.22
CA PHE A 65 -0.89 32.83 9.26
C PHE A 65 -1.89 33.80 9.90
N ALA A 66 -2.89 33.28 10.63
CA ALA A 66 -3.96 34.06 11.21
C ALA A 66 -3.46 34.99 12.33
N VAL A 67 -2.62 34.48 13.25
CA VAL A 67 -2.06 35.28 14.34
C VAL A 67 -1.10 36.35 13.80
N LYS A 68 -0.33 36.06 12.75
CA LYS A 68 0.52 37.06 12.09
C LYS A 68 -0.28 38.24 11.55
N ARG A 69 -1.45 38.00 10.95
CA ARG A 69 -2.33 39.07 10.44
C ARG A 69 -2.86 39.95 11.57
N ILE A 70 -3.23 39.35 12.71
CA ILE A 70 -3.67 40.07 13.91
C ILE A 70 -2.52 40.88 14.52
N ALA A 71 -1.34 40.27 14.69
CA ALA A 71 -0.16 40.93 15.26
C ALA A 71 0.32 42.13 14.41
N LEU A 72 0.17 42.07 13.09
CA LEU A 72 0.49 43.16 12.16
C LEU A 72 -0.66 44.17 11.98
N GLY A 73 -1.76 44.05 12.72
CA GLY A 73 -2.90 44.96 12.66
C GLY A 73 -3.71 44.91 11.36
N SER A 74 -3.58 43.83 10.58
CA SER A 74 -4.24 43.65 9.28
C SER A 74 -5.64 43.03 9.34
N ASP A 75 -6.04 42.48 10.49
CA ASP A 75 -7.38 41.92 10.76
C ASP A 75 -7.82 42.24 12.20
N THR A 76 -9.12 42.18 12.47
CA THR A 76 -9.71 42.30 13.81
C THR A 76 -9.71 40.96 14.55
N ALA A 77 -9.73 41.01 15.88
CA ALA A 77 -9.74 39.84 16.77
C ALA A 77 -11.03 38.97 16.70
N GLU A 78 -11.85 39.09 15.65
CA GLU A 78 -13.10 38.33 15.46
C GLU A 78 -12.86 36.82 15.39
N GLY A 79 -11.70 36.39 14.87
CA GLY A 79 -11.27 34.98 14.86
C GLY A 79 -11.00 34.38 16.24
N LEU A 80 -10.96 35.20 17.31
CA LEU A 80 -10.83 34.79 18.71
C LEU A 80 -12.18 34.66 19.43
N ALA A 81 -13.31 34.85 18.73
CA ALA A 81 -14.63 34.50 19.26
C ALA A 81 -14.68 33.00 19.64
N GLY A 82 -15.57 32.59 20.55
CA GLY A 82 -15.65 31.20 21.06
C GLY A 82 -15.71 30.11 19.97
N ASP A 83 -16.36 30.45 18.85
CA ASP A 83 -16.51 29.62 17.65
C ASP A 83 -15.58 30.04 16.49
N GLY A 84 -14.58 30.88 16.74
CA GLY A 84 -13.59 31.30 15.75
C GLY A 84 -12.62 30.18 15.36
N GLU A 85 -12.09 30.25 14.14
CA GLU A 85 -11.21 29.22 13.58
C GLU A 85 -9.88 29.07 14.33
N ILE A 86 -9.35 30.16 14.93
CA ILE A 86 -8.17 30.12 15.80
C ILE A 86 -8.42 29.25 17.02
N LEU A 87 -9.53 29.48 17.74
CA LEU A 87 -9.86 28.68 18.92
C LEU A 87 -10.21 27.23 18.56
N ARG A 88 -10.83 26.97 17.40
CA ARG A 88 -11.03 25.59 16.91
C ARG A 88 -9.70 24.88 16.67
N SER A 89 -8.76 25.51 15.98
CA SER A 89 -7.42 24.96 15.73
C SER A 89 -6.68 24.69 17.04
N LEU A 90 -6.75 25.60 18.02
CA LEU A 90 -6.15 25.39 19.34
C LEU A 90 -6.80 24.24 20.12
N ARG A 91 -8.12 24.03 20.03
CA ARG A 91 -8.80 22.89 20.67
C ARG A 91 -8.39 21.56 20.03
N ALA A 92 -8.31 21.52 18.69
CA ALA A 92 -7.84 20.35 17.96
C ALA A 92 -6.39 20.03 18.33
N LEU A 93 -5.50 21.02 18.29
CA LEU A 93 -4.08 20.87 18.64
C LEU A 93 -3.89 20.45 20.09
N GLU A 94 -4.68 20.97 21.02
CA GLU A 94 -4.60 20.55 22.42
C GLU A 94 -4.87 19.05 22.56
N THR A 95 -5.77 18.47 21.76
CA THR A 95 -6.00 17.01 21.75
C THR A 95 -4.88 16.27 21.01
N ILE A 96 -4.45 16.78 19.86
CA ILE A 96 -3.43 16.16 19.01
C ILE A 96 -2.08 16.07 19.71
N GLU A 97 -1.60 17.18 20.29
CA GLU A 97 -0.25 17.28 20.86
C GLU A 97 -0.05 16.40 22.10
N LEU A 98 -1.09 15.75 22.63
CA LEU A 98 -0.90 14.66 23.62
C LEU A 98 -0.12 13.48 23.03
N TYR A 99 -0.32 13.20 21.74
CA TYR A 99 0.22 12.02 21.07
C TYR A 99 1.53 12.29 20.33
N TRP A 100 2.14 13.47 20.49
CA TRP A 100 3.36 13.90 19.79
C TRP A 100 4.39 14.43 20.77
N GLY A 101 5.68 14.17 20.49
CA GLY A 101 6.80 14.68 21.28
C GLY A 101 7.04 16.17 21.08
N GLY A 102 7.73 16.79 22.04
CA GLY A 102 8.12 18.21 22.00
C GLY A 102 7.16 19.10 22.79
N PHE A 103 6.24 19.78 22.09
CA PHE A 103 5.50 20.92 22.66
C PHE A 103 4.34 20.52 23.58
N GLY A 104 3.60 19.44 23.30
CA GLY A 104 2.56 18.93 24.21
C GLY A 104 1.35 19.86 24.45
N GLN A 105 0.39 19.39 25.25
CA GLN A 105 -0.87 20.12 25.51
C GLN A 105 -0.66 21.46 26.23
N ARG A 106 0.31 21.52 27.16
CA ARG A 106 0.61 22.71 27.96
C ARG A 106 1.07 23.88 27.09
N TYR A 107 1.88 23.61 26.07
CA TYR A 107 2.35 24.65 25.16
C TYR A 107 1.21 25.24 24.33
N VAL A 108 0.27 24.41 23.88
CA VAL A 108 -0.94 24.87 23.18
C VAL A 108 -1.83 25.73 24.09
N ARG A 109 -2.00 25.34 25.38
CA ARG A 109 -2.73 26.13 26.37
C ARG A 109 -2.08 27.49 26.62
N ALA A 110 -0.77 27.53 26.77
CA ALA A 110 -0.03 28.77 26.95
C ALA A 110 -0.19 29.73 25.75
N ILE A 111 -0.14 29.21 24.52
CA ILE A 111 -0.43 30.02 23.32
C ILE A 111 -1.87 30.56 23.38
N ARG A 112 -2.84 29.74 23.77
CA ARG A 112 -4.24 30.19 23.92
C ARG A 112 -4.35 31.32 24.94
N GLU A 113 -3.69 31.20 26.09
CA GLU A 113 -3.68 32.24 27.13
C GLU A 113 -3.08 33.55 26.63
N LEU A 114 -1.95 33.51 25.91
CA LEU A 114 -1.33 34.69 25.30
C LEU A 114 -2.26 35.38 24.30
N LEU A 115 -2.95 34.60 23.46
CA LEU A 115 -3.91 35.15 22.49
C LEU A 115 -5.12 35.79 23.17
N ILE A 116 -5.65 35.19 24.23
CA ILE A 116 -6.74 35.77 25.03
C ILE A 116 -6.27 37.03 25.77
N GLY A 117 -5.02 37.05 26.24
CA GLY A 117 -4.39 38.19 26.90
C GLY A 117 -4.00 39.33 25.96
N GLY A 118 -4.15 39.17 24.63
CA GLY A 118 -3.79 40.18 23.64
C GLY A 118 -2.30 40.23 23.30
N GLU A 119 -1.50 39.27 23.77
CA GLU A 119 -0.05 39.17 23.53
C GLU A 119 0.25 38.46 22.19
N TYR A 120 -0.26 39.01 21.09
CA TYR A 120 -0.23 38.35 19.78
C TYR A 120 1.18 38.11 19.23
N GLN A 121 2.13 39.01 19.52
CA GLN A 121 3.50 38.86 19.05
C GLN A 121 4.22 37.69 19.72
N LEU A 122 4.08 37.56 21.06
CA LEU A 122 4.67 36.45 21.80
C LEU A 122 4.02 35.11 21.42
N ALA A 123 2.70 35.11 21.18
CA ALA A 123 2.00 33.94 20.65
C ALA A 123 2.53 33.56 19.24
N LEU A 124 2.74 34.54 18.37
CA LEU A 124 3.28 34.33 17.03
C LEU A 124 4.68 33.72 17.07
N ASP A 125 5.55 34.19 17.96
CA ASP A 125 6.91 33.67 18.11
C ASP A 125 6.90 32.22 18.58
N ARG A 126 6.04 31.86 19.54
CA ARG A 126 5.85 30.46 19.98
C ARG A 126 5.31 29.56 18.88
N ILE A 127 4.32 30.01 18.13
CA ILE A 127 3.79 29.28 16.97
C ILE A 127 4.89 29.11 15.90
N GLY A 128 5.71 30.15 15.69
CA GLY A 128 6.83 30.13 14.75
C GLY A 128 7.84 29.02 15.04
N ARG A 129 8.18 28.79 16.32
CA ARG A 129 9.05 27.68 16.75
C ARG A 129 8.50 26.32 16.34
N VAL A 130 7.21 26.08 16.60
CA VAL A 130 6.56 24.81 16.23
C VAL A 130 6.59 24.59 14.73
N VAL A 131 6.19 25.60 13.94
CA VAL A 131 6.19 25.51 12.48
C VAL A 131 7.62 25.29 11.93
N GLY A 132 8.64 25.91 12.54
CA GLY A 132 10.04 25.67 12.22
C GLY A 132 10.44 24.20 12.42
N ARG A 133 10.12 23.64 13.59
CA ARG A 133 10.41 22.22 13.91
C ARG A 133 9.66 21.25 12.99
N LEU A 134 8.41 21.55 12.62
CA LEU A 134 7.63 20.73 11.67
C LEU A 134 8.21 20.71 10.26
N ARG A 135 8.84 21.81 9.81
CA ARG A 135 9.40 21.95 8.46
C ARG A 135 10.76 21.31 8.27
N SER A 136 11.40 20.82 9.33
CA SER A 136 12.76 20.25 9.30
C SER A 136 13.79 21.17 8.59
N SER A 137 13.63 22.49 8.66
CA SER A 137 14.55 23.44 8.04
C SER A 137 15.73 23.72 8.97
N SER A 138 16.94 23.49 8.46
CA SER A 138 18.24 23.83 9.06
C SER A 138 18.53 25.33 9.15
N VAL A 139 17.50 26.18 9.20
CA VAL A 139 17.64 27.62 9.36
C VAL A 139 16.64 28.06 10.42
N PRO A 140 17.09 28.24 11.68
CA PRO A 140 16.33 28.98 12.66
C PRO A 140 16.12 30.42 12.13
N GLU A 141 14.91 30.95 12.18
CA GLU A 141 14.77 32.41 12.33
C GLU A 141 15.30 32.72 13.72
N GLU A 142 16.35 33.55 13.84
CA GLU A 142 16.90 33.96 15.14
C GLU A 142 15.78 34.59 15.99
N PRO A 143 15.38 33.97 17.12
CA PRO A 143 14.49 34.62 18.05
C PRO A 143 15.20 35.84 18.65
N ARG A 144 14.46 36.88 19.04
CA ARG A 144 15.04 37.97 19.82
C ARG A 144 15.43 37.43 21.19
N ASP A 145 16.73 37.31 21.45
CA ASP A 145 17.35 36.74 22.66
C ASP A 145 16.89 37.38 23.99
N GLU A 146 16.27 38.56 23.94
CA GLU A 146 15.95 39.36 25.13
C GLU A 146 14.73 38.89 25.95
N GLN A 147 13.99 37.86 25.51
CA GLN A 147 12.73 37.44 26.15
C GLN A 147 12.61 35.95 26.49
N LEU A 148 13.64 35.14 26.25
CA LEU A 148 13.58 33.68 26.50
C LEU A 148 14.02 33.36 27.93
N ASP A 149 13.25 32.52 28.62
CA ASP A 149 13.68 31.97 29.91
C ASP A 149 14.76 30.87 29.73
N ASP A 150 15.37 30.41 30.83
CA ASP A 150 16.46 29.43 30.78
C ASP A 150 16.02 28.05 30.27
N ALA A 151 14.74 27.70 30.44
CA ALA A 151 14.19 26.46 29.88
C ALA A 151 13.98 26.61 28.36
N GLU A 152 13.45 27.76 27.91
CA GLU A 152 13.27 28.08 26.49
C GLU A 152 14.61 28.16 25.75
N ARG A 153 15.68 28.66 26.39
CA ARG A 153 17.05 28.64 25.82
C ARG A 153 17.61 27.22 25.65
N ALA A 154 17.40 26.35 26.64
CA ALA A 154 17.85 24.97 26.56
C ALA A 154 17.10 24.19 25.46
N GLU A 155 15.79 24.43 25.31
CA GLU A 155 14.98 23.86 24.23
C GLU A 155 15.40 24.34 22.84
N LEU A 156 15.75 25.63 22.68
CA LEU A 156 16.24 26.16 21.40
C LEU A 156 17.58 25.56 20.97
N GLN A 157 18.49 25.36 21.93
CA GLN A 157 19.75 24.66 21.65
C GLN A 157 19.49 23.20 21.27
N ASP A 158 18.49 22.56 21.88
CA ASP A 158 18.10 21.20 21.54
C ASP A 158 17.53 21.12 20.11
N ASP A 159 16.63 22.03 19.75
CA ASP A 159 16.02 22.11 18.41
C ASP A 159 17.06 22.35 17.30
N ALA A 160 18.20 22.99 17.61
CA ALA A 160 19.30 23.22 16.69
C ALA A 160 20.21 21.99 16.47
N ASP A 161 20.07 20.92 17.27
CA ASP A 161 20.88 19.71 17.14
C ASP A 161 20.55 18.96 15.83
N PRO A 162 21.54 18.71 14.94
CA PRO A 162 21.30 18.10 13.64
C PRO A 162 21.15 16.57 13.68
N ARG A 163 21.33 15.93 14.85
CA ARG A 163 21.22 14.47 14.97
C ARG A 163 19.80 13.99 14.65
N PRO A 164 19.64 12.80 14.04
CA PRO A 164 18.32 12.28 13.75
C PRO A 164 17.50 12.05 15.03
N ARG A 165 16.23 12.42 14.98
CA ARG A 165 15.28 12.35 16.10
C ARG A 165 14.24 11.25 15.91
N PHE A 166 13.86 10.59 17.00
CA PHE A 166 12.72 9.68 17.05
C PHE A 166 11.91 9.86 18.34
N GLU A 167 10.73 9.25 18.43
CA GLU A 167 9.88 9.39 19.62
C GLU A 167 9.71 8.05 20.34
N VAL A 168 9.60 8.12 21.67
CA VAL A 168 9.40 6.97 22.56
C VAL A 168 8.07 7.15 23.28
N LEU A 169 7.12 6.25 23.00
CA LEU A 169 5.84 6.21 23.67
C LEU A 169 6.00 5.67 25.10
N VAL A 170 5.55 6.39 26.11
CA VAL A 170 5.51 5.94 27.51
C VAL A 170 4.06 5.84 27.93
N VAL A 171 3.62 4.64 28.31
CA VAL A 171 2.25 4.39 28.75
C VAL A 171 2.25 4.34 30.28
N ASP A 172 1.80 5.41 30.92
CA ASP A 172 1.79 5.59 32.37
C ASP A 172 0.82 6.71 32.80
N GLU A 173 0.06 6.49 33.87
CA GLU A 173 -0.76 7.56 34.46
C GLU A 173 0.12 8.41 35.39
N THR A 174 0.56 9.57 34.89
CA THR A 174 1.55 10.44 35.53
C THR A 174 0.97 11.83 35.83
N THR A 175 1.48 12.48 36.88
CA THR A 175 1.20 13.90 37.11
C THR A 175 1.99 14.78 36.13
N GLU A 176 1.66 16.06 36.04
CA GLU A 176 2.43 17.01 35.21
C GLU A 176 3.88 17.13 35.69
N ALA A 177 4.10 17.20 37.00
CA ALA A 177 5.44 17.25 37.59
C ALA A 177 6.28 16.01 37.26
N ASP A 178 5.65 14.82 37.22
CA ASP A 178 6.35 13.58 36.86
C ASP A 178 6.78 13.58 35.38
N ARG A 179 5.98 14.17 34.49
CA ARG A 179 6.32 14.31 33.06
C ARG A 179 7.49 15.26 32.86
N ASP A 180 7.46 16.41 33.52
CA ASP A 180 8.55 17.41 33.48
C ASP A 180 9.85 16.80 34.04
N ALA A 181 9.76 16.02 35.14
CA ALA A 181 10.89 15.30 35.69
C ALA A 181 11.46 14.25 34.72
N LEU A 182 10.59 13.47 34.06
CA LEU A 182 11.00 12.48 33.06
C LEU A 182 11.73 13.12 31.87
N ALA A 183 11.23 14.27 31.39
CA ALA A 183 11.86 15.03 30.32
C ALA A 183 13.22 15.59 30.74
N ALA A 184 13.31 16.17 31.94
CA ALA A 184 14.56 16.68 32.49
C ALA A 184 15.60 15.58 32.72
N GLU A 185 15.19 14.40 33.19
CA GLU A 185 16.06 13.23 33.32
C GLU A 185 16.55 12.73 31.97
N ALA A 186 15.68 12.69 30.95
CA ALA A 186 16.05 12.33 29.58
C ALA A 186 17.15 13.24 29.05
N LEU A 187 16.99 14.57 29.22
CA LEU A 187 17.97 15.57 28.82
C LEU A 187 19.31 15.39 29.52
N LYS A 188 19.30 15.08 30.83
CA LYS A 188 20.53 14.81 31.60
C LYS A 188 21.26 13.54 31.17
N MET A 189 20.56 12.53 30.68
CA MET A 189 21.15 11.28 30.19
C MET A 189 21.78 11.41 28.80
N ARG A 190 21.41 12.44 28.01
CA ARG A 190 21.94 12.65 26.66
C ARG A 190 23.44 12.89 26.69
N SER A 191 24.14 12.22 25.80
CA SER A 191 25.58 12.35 25.57
C SER A 191 25.87 12.88 24.17
N PRO A 192 26.96 13.64 23.95
CA PRO A 192 27.46 13.94 22.60
C PRO A 192 27.84 12.69 21.79
N ALA A 193 28.07 11.55 22.46
CA ALA A 193 28.36 10.27 21.80
C ALA A 193 27.11 9.57 21.23
N ASP A 194 25.90 10.02 21.61
CA ASP A 194 24.66 9.41 21.15
C ASP A 194 24.43 9.69 19.67
N ALA A 195 24.20 8.64 18.89
CA ALA A 195 23.95 8.74 17.46
C ALA A 195 22.56 9.29 17.10
N PHE A 196 21.63 9.27 18.07
CA PHE A 196 20.23 9.66 17.89
C PHE A 196 19.73 10.42 19.11
N ILE A 197 18.73 11.27 18.90
CA ILE A 197 18.01 11.95 19.96
C ILE A 197 16.59 11.38 20.03
N TYR A 198 16.04 11.28 21.23
CA TYR A 198 14.63 10.91 21.38
C TYR A 198 13.87 11.80 22.35
N ASP A 199 12.59 11.97 22.04
CA ASP A 199 11.62 12.68 22.87
C ASP A 199 10.55 11.71 23.37
N PHE A 200 10.02 11.96 24.57
CA PHE A 200 8.97 11.13 25.15
C PHE A 200 7.57 11.61 24.75
N VAL A 201 6.71 10.66 24.40
CA VAL A 201 5.26 10.84 24.25
C VAL A 201 4.61 10.11 25.41
N VAL A 202 4.09 10.82 26.41
CA VAL A 202 3.54 10.20 27.62
C VAL A 202 2.02 10.18 27.56
N VAL A 203 1.43 8.98 27.60
CA VAL A 203 -0.03 8.79 27.51
C VAL A 203 -0.57 8.01 28.73
N PRO A 204 -1.76 8.38 29.26
CA PRO A 204 -2.27 7.85 30.53
C PRO A 204 -3.09 6.56 30.40
N SER A 205 -3.44 6.13 29.18
CA SER A 205 -4.31 4.97 28.97
C SER A 205 -3.90 4.07 27.80
N ALA A 206 -4.43 2.84 27.80
CA ALA A 206 -4.25 1.90 26.70
C ALA A 206 -4.87 2.40 25.38
N GLU A 207 -6.05 3.03 25.44
CA GLU A 207 -6.67 3.63 24.25
C GLU A 207 -5.85 4.80 23.70
N ASP A 208 -5.28 5.62 24.58
CA ASP A 208 -4.37 6.72 24.18
C ASP A 208 -3.07 6.19 23.55
N ALA A 209 -2.55 5.06 24.05
CA ALA A 209 -1.38 4.41 23.46
C ALA A 209 -1.66 3.87 22.06
N ILE A 210 -2.82 3.23 21.85
CA ILE A 210 -3.26 2.76 20.54
C ILE A 210 -3.49 3.95 19.59
N ALA A 211 -4.12 5.02 20.09
CA ALA A 211 -4.31 6.27 19.34
C ALA A 211 -2.97 6.88 18.91
N ALA A 212 -1.99 6.93 19.81
CA ALA A 212 -0.64 7.45 19.51
C ALA A 212 0.03 6.64 18.40
N VAL A 213 0.02 5.31 18.50
CA VAL A 213 0.63 4.41 17.50
C VAL A 213 -0.06 4.49 16.13
N LEU A 214 -1.36 4.76 16.09
CA LEU A 214 -2.13 4.94 14.86
C LEU A 214 -1.94 6.31 14.20
N THR A 215 -1.54 7.34 14.96
CA THR A 215 -1.57 8.73 14.46
C THR A 215 -0.20 9.38 14.39
N ASN A 216 0.74 8.95 15.22
CA ASN A 216 2.10 9.47 15.27
C ASN A 216 3.10 8.45 14.70
N PRO A 217 3.58 8.66 13.46
CA PRO A 217 4.53 7.77 12.84
C PRO A 217 5.95 7.85 13.42
N LYS A 218 6.31 8.93 14.14
CA LYS A 218 7.67 9.17 14.67
C LYS A 218 7.99 8.29 15.88
N ILE A 219 6.99 7.65 16.47
CA ILE A 219 7.18 6.66 17.52
C ILE A 219 7.92 5.45 16.92
N LEU A 220 9.07 5.09 17.50
CA LEU A 220 9.87 3.92 17.13
C LEU A 220 10.09 2.93 18.28
N ALA A 221 9.67 3.29 19.49
CA ALA A 221 9.73 2.41 20.66
C ALA A 221 8.60 2.73 21.64
N CYS A 222 8.19 1.73 22.43
CA CYS A 222 7.20 1.89 23.49
C CYS A 222 7.70 1.33 24.81
N VAL A 223 7.53 2.10 25.88
CA VAL A 223 7.80 1.74 27.27
C VAL A 223 6.47 1.69 28.01
N VAL A 224 6.08 0.51 28.46
CA VAL A 224 4.87 0.29 29.23
C VAL A 224 5.21 0.29 30.72
N ARG A 225 4.48 1.06 31.52
CA ARG A 225 4.54 1.02 32.99
C ARG A 225 3.17 0.60 33.50
N PRO A 226 3.03 -0.36 34.43
CA PRO A 226 1.71 -0.93 34.81
C PRO A 226 0.65 0.04 35.37
N GLY A 227 0.99 1.32 35.59
CA GLY A 227 0.13 2.34 36.22
C GLY A 227 -0.94 2.96 35.33
N PHE A 228 -1.16 2.50 34.10
CA PHE A 228 -2.12 3.12 33.17
C PHE A 228 -3.56 2.60 33.32
N SER A 229 -4.50 3.45 32.91
CA SER A 229 -5.93 3.15 32.81
C SER A 229 -6.31 2.53 31.46
N ASP A 230 -7.44 1.82 31.34
CA ASP A 230 -7.79 1.21 30.05
C ASP A 230 -8.39 2.20 29.04
N ARG A 231 -9.15 3.20 29.52
CA ARG A 231 -9.95 4.09 28.68
C ARG A 231 -9.36 5.50 28.58
N THR A 232 -9.47 6.09 27.40
CA THR A 232 -9.09 7.49 27.18
C THR A 232 -10.02 8.45 27.91
N ARG A 233 -9.48 9.59 28.33
CA ARG A 233 -10.26 10.76 28.78
C ARG A 233 -10.33 11.86 27.72
N GLN A 234 -9.64 11.67 26.57
CA GLN A 234 -9.61 12.65 25.50
C GLN A 234 -10.86 12.55 24.62
N PRO A 235 -11.34 13.68 24.07
CA PRO A 235 -12.43 13.67 23.11
C PRO A 235 -11.93 13.08 21.78
N LEU A 236 -12.12 11.77 21.59
CA LEU A 236 -11.75 11.09 20.35
C LEU A 236 -12.87 11.09 19.31
N SER A 237 -12.50 11.06 18.02
CA SER A 237 -13.44 10.97 16.92
C SER A 237 -14.05 9.58 16.89
N ARG A 238 -15.26 9.50 16.34
CA ARG A 238 -15.94 8.21 16.19
C ARG A 238 -15.12 7.20 15.37
N ASP A 239 -14.45 7.65 14.31
CA ASP A 239 -13.64 6.76 13.47
C ASP A 239 -12.40 6.23 14.22
N LEU A 240 -11.72 7.08 15.00
CA LEU A 240 -10.57 6.65 15.78
C LEU A 240 -10.98 5.70 16.92
N ILE A 241 -12.10 5.98 17.61
CA ILE A 241 -12.67 5.07 18.63
C ILE A 241 -12.98 3.71 18.02
N ASP A 242 -13.65 3.69 16.88
CA ASP A 242 -13.97 2.45 16.16
C ASP A 242 -12.70 1.71 15.72
N THR A 243 -11.67 2.44 15.26
CA THR A 243 -10.37 1.87 14.85
C THR A 243 -9.63 1.26 16.03
N ILE A 244 -9.62 1.93 17.19
CA ILE A 244 -9.04 1.42 18.44
C ILE A 244 -9.76 0.12 18.87
N ALA A 245 -11.09 0.10 18.79
CA ALA A 245 -11.87 -1.10 19.11
C ALA A 245 -11.53 -2.27 18.19
N LEU A 246 -11.38 -2.03 16.88
CA LEU A 246 -10.97 -3.04 15.90
C LEU A 246 -9.55 -3.55 16.16
N ALA A 247 -8.63 -2.67 16.53
CA ALA A 247 -7.27 -3.05 16.90
C ALA A 247 -7.26 -3.98 18.13
N LYS A 248 -8.00 -3.62 19.19
CA LYS A 248 -8.15 -4.46 20.40
C LYS A 248 -8.78 -5.84 20.09
N GLN A 249 -9.72 -5.90 19.14
CA GLN A 249 -10.37 -7.16 18.73
C GLN A 249 -9.43 -8.06 17.92
N ALA A 250 -8.63 -7.50 17.02
CA ALA A 250 -7.71 -8.25 16.18
C ALA A 250 -6.67 -9.04 16.99
N SER A 251 -6.27 -8.52 18.16
CA SER A 251 -5.27 -9.12 19.04
C SER A 251 -5.73 -10.37 19.81
N GLY A 252 -7.00 -10.78 19.72
CA GLY A 252 -7.53 -12.00 20.35
C GLY A 252 -7.53 -12.00 21.89
N GLY A 253 -7.34 -10.85 22.53
CA GLY A 253 -7.25 -10.73 23.98
C GLY A 253 -8.57 -11.05 24.69
N THR A 254 -8.52 -11.88 25.73
CA THR A 254 -9.65 -12.05 26.65
C THR A 254 -9.84 -10.75 27.45
N PRO A 255 -11.04 -10.15 27.51
CA PRO A 255 -11.26 -8.92 28.28
C PRO A 255 -10.87 -9.13 29.75
N ALA A 256 -10.07 -8.21 30.29
CA ALA A 256 -9.55 -8.32 31.65
C ALA A 256 -10.70 -8.28 32.68
N SER A 257 -10.77 -9.30 33.55
CA SER A 257 -11.74 -9.32 34.65
C SER A 257 -11.38 -8.23 35.67
N THR A 258 -12.35 -7.41 36.07
CA THR A 258 -12.12 -6.13 36.77
C THR A 258 -11.72 -6.24 38.25
N ARG A 259 -11.45 -7.45 38.79
CA ARG A 259 -11.30 -7.65 40.26
C ARG A 259 -10.14 -8.56 40.74
N SER A 260 -9.05 -8.73 39.98
CA SER A 260 -7.87 -9.44 40.53
C SER A 260 -6.54 -8.79 40.12
N GLN A 261 -5.44 -9.12 40.83
CA GLN A 261 -4.07 -8.71 40.47
C GLN A 261 -3.68 -9.12 39.03
N LEU A 262 -4.32 -10.17 38.48
CA LEU A 262 -4.15 -10.59 37.08
C LEU A 262 -4.73 -9.59 36.07
N ALA A 263 -5.65 -8.71 36.48
CA ALA A 263 -6.26 -7.73 35.61
C ALA A 263 -5.25 -6.71 35.06
N SER A 264 -4.28 -6.29 35.88
CA SER A 264 -3.22 -5.37 35.43
C SER A 264 -2.30 -6.04 34.42
N VAL A 265 -1.96 -7.32 34.64
CA VAL A 265 -1.12 -8.11 33.73
C VAL A 265 -1.84 -8.34 32.41
N GLN A 266 -3.12 -8.70 32.44
CA GLN A 266 -3.96 -8.85 31.25
C GLN A 266 -4.06 -7.55 30.44
N ARG A 267 -4.18 -6.39 31.10
CA ARG A 267 -4.14 -5.09 30.40
C ARG A 267 -2.81 -4.83 29.70
N VAL A 268 -1.69 -5.10 30.38
CA VAL A 268 -0.34 -4.95 29.80
C VAL A 268 -0.15 -5.87 28.59
N LEU A 269 -0.58 -7.13 28.70
CA LEU A 269 -0.50 -8.11 27.61
C LEU A 269 -1.41 -7.73 26.44
N GLY A 270 -2.67 -7.38 26.71
CA GLY A 270 -3.62 -6.99 25.68
C GLY A 270 -3.20 -5.73 24.93
N LEU A 271 -2.62 -4.76 25.63
CA LEU A 271 -2.00 -3.59 24.98
C LEU A 271 -0.81 -4.00 24.13
N ALA A 272 0.09 -4.84 24.65
CA ALA A 272 1.27 -5.27 23.91
C ALA A 272 0.91 -6.01 22.61
N ASP A 273 -0.06 -6.92 22.68
CA ASP A 273 -0.55 -7.65 21.50
C ASP A 273 -1.23 -6.68 20.50
N ALA A 274 -1.95 -5.65 20.97
CA ALA A 274 -2.54 -4.62 20.10
C ALA A 274 -1.49 -3.73 19.41
N LEU A 275 -0.46 -3.30 20.14
CA LEU A 275 0.60 -2.48 19.55
C LEU A 275 1.44 -3.28 18.54
N ALA A 276 1.75 -4.53 18.86
CA ALA A 276 2.49 -5.43 17.96
C ALA A 276 1.69 -5.75 16.68
N GLU A 277 0.37 -5.94 16.79
CA GLU A 277 -0.49 -6.17 15.63
C GLU A 277 -0.64 -4.91 14.76
N LEU A 278 -0.55 -3.71 15.32
CA LEU A 278 -0.61 -2.46 14.55
C LEU A 278 0.71 -2.11 13.88
N ARG A 279 1.80 -2.12 14.64
CA ARG A 279 3.13 -1.74 14.19
C ARG A 279 4.17 -2.73 14.75
N PRO A 280 4.36 -3.90 14.13
CA PRO A 280 5.29 -4.95 14.57
C PRO A 280 6.76 -4.52 14.51
N GLU A 281 7.06 -3.42 13.82
CA GLU A 281 8.37 -2.78 13.85
C GLU A 281 8.68 -2.09 15.19
N LEU A 282 7.66 -1.76 16.00
CA LEU A 282 7.83 -1.14 17.32
C LEU A 282 8.29 -2.16 18.35
N ASP A 283 9.41 -1.84 19.00
CA ASP A 283 9.85 -2.60 20.16
C ASP A 283 9.11 -2.17 21.43
N LEU A 284 8.65 -3.17 22.18
CA LEU A 284 7.97 -2.97 23.45
C LEU A 284 8.91 -3.30 24.61
N TYR A 285 8.99 -2.40 25.58
CA TYR A 285 9.74 -2.53 26.82
C TYR A 285 8.81 -2.39 28.02
N LEU A 286 9.05 -3.16 29.07
CA LEU A 286 8.27 -3.06 30.32
C LEU A 286 9.15 -2.48 31.42
N VAL A 287 8.66 -1.46 32.12
CA VAL A 287 9.30 -0.93 33.33
C VAL A 287 8.39 -1.25 34.52
N ALA A 288 8.85 -2.11 35.43
CA ALA A 288 8.09 -2.60 36.58
C ALA A 288 8.86 -2.40 37.90
N GLY A 289 8.12 -2.28 39.01
CA GLY A 289 8.69 -2.02 40.34
C GLY A 289 8.93 -3.30 41.17
N ALA A 290 7.91 -4.16 41.31
CA ALA A 290 7.95 -5.38 42.12
C ALA A 290 7.38 -6.57 41.33
N HIS A 291 7.75 -7.81 41.72
CA HIS A 291 7.33 -9.08 41.09
C HIS A 291 7.78 -9.26 39.63
N ILE A 292 8.99 -8.79 39.28
CA ILE A 292 9.54 -8.92 37.92
C ILE A 292 9.75 -10.39 37.56
N GLU A 293 10.19 -11.23 38.50
CA GLU A 293 10.45 -12.64 38.22
C GLU A 293 9.17 -13.43 37.91
N GLU A 294 8.06 -13.12 38.58
CA GLU A 294 6.75 -13.75 38.35
C GLU A 294 6.12 -13.29 37.02
N LEU A 295 6.33 -12.03 36.64
CA LEU A 295 5.86 -11.44 35.39
C LEU A 295 6.69 -11.90 34.18
N ALA A 296 8.01 -12.07 34.34
CA ALA A 296 8.93 -12.42 33.26
C ALA A 296 8.58 -13.75 32.56
N GLY A 297 8.10 -14.74 33.31
CA GLY A 297 7.68 -16.04 32.76
C GLY A 297 6.45 -15.99 31.84
N VAL A 298 5.56 -15.01 32.05
CA VAL A 298 4.33 -14.83 31.24
C VAL A 298 4.57 -13.86 30.06
N LEU A 299 5.48 -12.90 30.24
CA LEU A 299 5.72 -11.79 29.30
C LEU A 299 6.74 -12.08 28.19
N THR A 300 7.45 -13.22 28.27
CA THR A 300 8.71 -13.54 27.55
C THR A 300 8.62 -13.61 26.02
N ARG A 301 7.47 -13.28 25.42
CA ARG A 301 7.27 -13.27 23.96
C ARG A 301 6.87 -11.91 23.37
N ARG A 302 6.46 -10.95 24.21
CA ARG A 302 5.89 -9.66 23.74
C ARG A 302 6.82 -8.48 24.02
N PHE A 303 7.52 -8.51 25.15
CA PHE A 303 8.45 -7.46 25.53
C PHE A 303 9.88 -7.91 25.23
N ARG A 304 10.66 -7.00 24.65
CA ARG A 304 12.05 -7.28 24.30
C ARG A 304 12.96 -7.33 25.54
N ARG A 305 12.67 -6.50 26.54
CA ARG A 305 13.36 -6.46 27.83
C ARG A 305 12.45 -5.87 28.91
N VAL A 306 12.65 -6.32 30.14
CA VAL A 306 12.00 -5.78 31.35
C VAL A 306 13.06 -5.05 32.17
N PHE A 307 12.72 -3.87 32.69
CA PHE A 307 13.59 -3.00 33.47
C PHE A 307 12.99 -2.67 34.84
N ARG A 308 13.84 -2.44 35.84
CA ARG A 308 13.43 -1.81 37.09
C ARG A 308 13.32 -0.30 36.88
N ARG A 309 12.58 0.39 37.76
CA ARG A 309 12.47 1.87 37.75
C ARG A 309 13.83 2.56 37.90
N GLU A 310 14.78 1.92 38.57
CA GLU A 310 16.14 2.42 38.82
C GLU A 310 17.08 2.25 37.61
N ASP A 311 16.72 1.40 36.62
CA ASP A 311 17.59 1.03 35.49
C ASP A 311 17.50 2.01 34.31
N GLN A 312 17.41 3.31 34.57
CA GLN A 312 17.15 4.32 33.52
C GLN A 312 18.27 4.39 32.47
N LEU A 313 19.53 4.28 32.89
CA LEU A 313 20.67 4.29 31.97
C LEU A 313 20.64 3.08 31.01
N GLU A 314 20.32 1.90 31.53
CA GLU A 314 20.20 0.68 30.73
C GLU A 314 19.04 0.78 29.73
N LEU A 315 17.93 1.40 30.13
CA LEU A 315 16.81 1.68 29.22
C LEU A 315 17.25 2.64 28.10
N HIS A 316 17.89 3.76 28.45
CA HIS A 316 18.42 4.75 27.50
C HIS A 316 19.35 4.08 26.46
N LEU A 317 20.35 3.33 26.90
CA LEU A 317 21.27 2.62 26.01
C LEU A 317 20.56 1.57 25.15
N THR A 318 19.54 0.90 25.68
CA THR A 318 18.75 -0.09 24.93
C THR A 318 17.93 0.56 23.82
N LEU A 319 17.30 1.72 24.09
CA LEU A 319 16.53 2.48 23.10
C LEU A 319 17.41 2.91 21.92
N LEU A 320 18.56 3.53 22.21
CA LEU A 320 19.51 3.96 21.18
C LEU A 320 20.06 2.79 20.36
N ARG A 321 20.42 1.67 21.02
CA ARG A 321 20.91 0.48 20.35
C ARG A 321 19.88 -0.14 19.41
N ARG A 322 18.58 -0.11 19.76
CA ARG A 322 17.54 -0.59 18.86
C ARG A 322 17.44 0.29 17.62
N VAL A 323 17.29 1.60 17.78
CA VAL A 323 17.15 2.48 16.61
C VAL A 323 18.38 2.39 15.72
N SER A 324 19.57 2.27 16.30
CA SER A 324 20.80 1.96 15.57
C SER A 324 20.71 0.68 14.74
N HIS A 325 20.12 -0.41 15.28
CA HIS A 325 19.91 -1.65 14.52
C HIS A 325 18.92 -1.49 13.35
N LEU A 326 17.88 -0.65 13.49
CA LEU A 326 16.95 -0.36 12.38
C LEU A 326 17.62 0.50 11.30
N TYR A 327 18.45 1.44 11.75
CA TYR A 327 19.23 2.37 10.92
C TYR A 327 20.42 1.70 10.20
N ASP A 328 20.87 0.54 10.67
CA ASP A 328 22.03 -0.15 10.11
C ASP A 328 21.80 -0.53 8.63
N THR A 329 22.77 -0.23 7.79
CA THR A 329 22.77 -0.60 6.36
C THR A 329 24.07 -1.32 6.05
N PRO A 330 24.18 -2.60 6.42
CA PRO A 330 25.46 -3.31 6.44
C PRO A 330 26.17 -3.28 5.09
N PHE A 331 25.43 -3.43 4.00
CA PHE A 331 26.01 -3.49 2.67
C PHE A 331 26.35 -2.10 2.13
N PHE A 332 25.48 -1.12 2.32
CA PHE A 332 25.79 0.26 1.93
C PHE A 332 26.99 0.81 2.70
N SER A 333 27.07 0.57 4.01
CA SER A 333 28.21 0.97 4.84
C SER A 333 29.51 0.29 4.38
N ALA A 334 29.47 -1.00 4.03
CA ALA A 334 30.62 -1.69 3.47
C ALA A 334 31.09 -1.08 2.14
N ILE A 335 30.17 -0.64 1.29
CA ILE A 335 30.50 0.08 0.04
C ILE A 335 31.12 1.45 0.34
N GLN A 336 30.58 2.21 1.29
CA GLN A 336 31.13 3.51 1.67
C GLN A 336 32.56 3.37 2.20
N ASP A 337 32.80 2.36 3.04
CA ASP A 337 34.13 2.06 3.55
C ASP A 337 35.09 1.64 2.45
N HIS A 338 34.63 0.81 1.49
CA HIS A 338 35.42 0.45 0.32
C HIS A 338 35.81 1.67 -0.52
N ALA A 339 34.85 2.55 -0.82
CA ALA A 339 35.09 3.75 -1.63
C ALA A 339 36.13 4.68 -0.99
N ARG A 340 36.16 4.78 0.35
CA ARG A 340 37.11 5.60 1.10
C ARG A 340 38.50 4.99 1.22
N ARG A 341 38.63 3.66 1.14
CA ARG A 341 39.93 2.98 1.29
C ARG A 341 40.85 3.27 0.10
N PRO A 342 42.15 3.54 0.31
CA PRO A 342 43.13 3.56 -0.76
C PRO A 342 43.44 2.13 -1.20
N VAL A 343 43.13 1.79 -2.44
CA VAL A 343 43.33 0.44 -3.00
C VAL A 343 44.01 0.56 -4.37
N GLY A 344 45.02 -0.28 -4.63
CA GLY A 344 45.60 -0.44 -5.96
C GLY A 344 44.76 -1.40 -6.82
N VAL A 345 44.41 -1.00 -8.04
CA VAL A 345 43.50 -1.76 -8.92
C VAL A 345 44.30 -2.55 -9.96
N PHE A 346 44.32 -3.88 -9.82
CA PHE A 346 44.80 -4.84 -10.83
C PHE A 346 43.70 -5.83 -11.22
N HIS A 347 42.44 -5.43 -11.03
CA HIS A 347 41.26 -6.25 -11.30
C HIS A 347 40.71 -5.98 -12.72
N ALA A 348 39.87 -6.87 -13.24
CA ALA A 348 39.23 -6.77 -14.55
C ALA A 348 38.14 -5.67 -14.69
N LEU A 349 38.21 -4.61 -13.87
CA LEU A 349 37.26 -3.48 -13.84
C LEU A 349 38.00 -2.16 -14.10
N PRO A 350 38.19 -1.74 -15.37
CA PRO A 350 38.90 -0.49 -15.71
C PRO A 350 38.22 0.78 -15.18
N ILE A 351 36.90 0.73 -14.97
CA ILE A 351 36.11 1.85 -14.45
C ILE A 351 36.27 2.03 -12.93
N ALA A 352 36.69 0.98 -12.21
CA ALA A 352 36.85 1.03 -10.77
C ALA A 352 37.82 2.15 -10.39
N ARG A 353 37.47 2.90 -9.33
CA ARG A 353 38.22 4.07 -8.88
C ARG A 353 38.25 5.24 -9.87
N GLY A 354 37.53 5.16 -10.99
CA GLY A 354 37.34 6.25 -11.95
C GLY A 354 38.55 6.61 -12.83
N GLY A 355 39.68 5.90 -12.71
CA GLY A 355 40.92 6.28 -13.41
C GLY A 355 40.80 6.32 -14.93
N SER A 356 40.08 5.36 -15.54
CA SER A 356 39.83 5.35 -17.00
C SER A 356 38.91 6.48 -17.47
N VAL A 357 38.08 7.02 -16.58
CA VAL A 357 37.11 8.09 -16.87
C VAL A 357 37.79 9.46 -16.69
N VAL A 358 38.39 9.70 -15.51
CA VAL A 358 39.00 10.98 -15.15
C VAL A 358 40.20 11.32 -16.02
N ASN A 359 40.98 10.32 -16.44
CA ASN A 359 42.14 10.53 -17.31
C ASN A 359 41.76 10.59 -18.81
N SER A 360 40.51 10.33 -19.16
CA SER A 360 40.05 10.44 -20.55
C SER A 360 39.75 11.89 -20.92
N LYS A 361 40.20 12.30 -22.09
CA LYS A 361 39.88 13.61 -22.67
C LYS A 361 38.45 13.70 -23.22
N TRP A 362 37.77 12.56 -23.38
CA TRP A 362 36.53 12.47 -24.16
C TRP A 362 35.30 12.12 -23.32
N ILE A 363 35.48 11.49 -22.16
CA ILE A 363 34.36 10.92 -21.37
C ILE A 363 34.37 11.36 -19.90
N ARG A 364 35.03 12.48 -19.59
CA ARG A 364 35.08 13.02 -18.23
C ARG A 364 33.70 13.48 -17.74
N ASP A 365 32.84 13.86 -18.68
CA ASP A 365 31.44 14.20 -18.46
C ASP A 365 30.65 13.10 -17.72
N LEU A 366 31.06 11.83 -17.82
CA LEU A 366 30.47 10.75 -17.00
C LEU A 366 30.66 10.99 -15.50
N ALA A 367 31.86 11.39 -15.08
CA ALA A 367 32.16 11.68 -13.67
C ALA A 367 31.52 12.99 -13.22
N ASP A 368 31.45 13.99 -14.10
CA ASP A 368 30.80 15.27 -13.81
C ASP A 368 29.28 15.11 -13.66
N PHE A 369 28.66 14.20 -14.43
CA PHE A 369 27.23 13.92 -14.37
C PHE A 369 26.83 13.04 -13.18
N TYR A 370 27.46 11.87 -12.99
CA TYR A 370 27.07 10.93 -11.93
C TYR A 370 27.78 11.16 -10.59
N GLY A 371 28.90 11.89 -10.60
CA GLY A 371 29.74 12.09 -9.44
C GLY A 371 30.78 10.97 -9.23
N LEU A 372 31.92 11.35 -8.66
CA LEU A 372 33.06 10.45 -8.48
C LEU A 372 32.79 9.31 -7.49
N ASN A 373 31.91 9.51 -6.51
CA ASN A 373 31.58 8.49 -5.50
C ASN A 373 31.00 7.21 -6.12
N LEU A 374 30.22 7.32 -7.21
CA LEU A 374 29.71 6.17 -7.95
C LEU A 374 30.87 5.30 -8.46
N LEU A 375 31.90 5.94 -9.04
CA LEU A 375 33.07 5.27 -9.61
C LEU A 375 34.02 4.72 -8.53
N LEU A 376 34.13 5.40 -7.39
CA LEU A 376 34.91 4.92 -6.24
C LEU A 376 34.27 3.72 -5.54
N ALA A 377 32.93 3.66 -5.57
CA ALA A 377 32.14 2.55 -5.04
C ALA A 377 32.09 1.34 -5.99
N GLU A 378 32.52 1.49 -7.24
CA GLU A 378 32.50 0.42 -8.24
C GLU A 378 33.62 -0.61 -7.99
N THR A 379 33.22 -1.86 -7.82
CA THR A 379 34.09 -2.94 -7.31
C THR A 379 33.45 -4.32 -7.52
N SER A 380 34.09 -5.38 -7.00
CA SER A 380 33.60 -6.76 -7.11
C SER A 380 33.93 -7.60 -5.86
N ALA A 381 33.30 -8.76 -5.72
CA ALA A 381 33.50 -9.67 -4.59
C ALA A 381 34.97 -10.13 -4.41
N THR A 382 35.75 -10.15 -5.49
CA THR A 382 37.16 -10.60 -5.47
C THR A 382 38.11 -9.57 -4.85
N SER A 383 37.67 -8.32 -4.67
CA SER A 383 38.51 -7.23 -4.14
C SER A 383 38.72 -7.28 -2.62
N GLY A 384 38.12 -8.27 -1.95
CA GLY A 384 38.26 -8.52 -0.51
C GLY A 384 37.45 -7.54 0.35
N GLY A 385 36.78 -8.05 1.39
CA GLY A 385 36.00 -7.23 2.33
C GLY A 385 34.58 -6.88 1.86
N LEU A 386 34.14 -7.36 0.70
CA LEU A 386 32.76 -7.27 0.22
C LEU A 386 32.19 -8.68 0.01
N ASP A 387 30.90 -8.82 0.27
CA ASP A 387 30.18 -10.09 0.26
C ASP A 387 29.82 -10.54 -1.17
N SER A 388 29.62 -11.84 -1.39
CA SER A 388 29.18 -12.38 -2.69
C SER A 388 27.65 -12.47 -2.72
N LEU A 389 27.00 -11.90 -3.74
CA LEU A 389 25.54 -12.04 -3.87
C LEU A 389 25.12 -13.49 -4.11
N LEU A 390 25.95 -14.27 -4.80
CA LEU A 390 25.65 -15.66 -5.14
C LEU A 390 25.79 -16.59 -3.93
N ALA A 391 26.62 -16.24 -2.94
CA ALA A 391 26.81 -17.01 -1.71
C ALA A 391 27.04 -16.05 -0.53
N PRO A 392 26.00 -15.32 -0.09
CA PRO A 392 26.16 -14.24 0.87
C PRO A 392 26.41 -14.79 2.28
N THR A 393 27.48 -14.32 2.93
CA THR A 393 27.89 -14.74 4.29
C THR A 393 28.18 -13.56 5.22
N GLY A 394 28.24 -12.34 4.70
CA GLY A 394 28.61 -11.12 5.42
C GLY A 394 27.57 -10.01 5.29
N ALA A 395 27.98 -8.88 4.72
CA ALA A 395 27.16 -7.67 4.68
C ALA A 395 25.85 -7.82 3.86
N ILE A 396 25.88 -8.55 2.74
CA ILE A 396 24.67 -8.81 1.95
C ILE A 396 23.75 -9.74 2.73
N LYS A 397 24.28 -10.80 3.36
CA LYS A 397 23.48 -11.72 4.17
C LYS A 397 22.78 -10.98 5.31
N LYS A 398 23.51 -10.14 6.03
CA LYS A 398 22.94 -9.32 7.11
C LYS A 398 21.85 -8.36 6.59
N ALA A 399 22.07 -7.72 5.45
CA ALA A 399 21.06 -6.85 4.82
C ALA A 399 19.80 -7.63 4.40
N GLN A 400 19.97 -8.85 3.86
CA GLN A 400 18.88 -9.76 3.54
C GLN A 400 18.10 -10.21 4.78
N ASP A 401 18.78 -10.51 5.90
CA ASP A 401 18.13 -10.88 7.17
C ASP A 401 17.35 -9.71 7.77
N LEU A 402 17.90 -8.49 7.71
CA LEU A 402 17.18 -7.28 8.09
C LEU A 402 15.94 -7.05 7.20
N ALA A 403 16.03 -7.34 5.90
CA ALA A 403 14.87 -7.27 5.00
C ALA A 403 13.84 -8.37 5.26
N ALA A 404 14.26 -9.60 5.55
CA ALA A 404 13.35 -10.67 5.96
C ALA A 404 12.53 -10.27 7.18
N ARG A 405 13.18 -9.67 8.19
CA ARG A 405 12.48 -9.09 9.33
C ARG A 405 11.50 -7.99 8.92
N ALA A 406 11.92 -7.01 8.12
CA ALA A 406 11.10 -5.86 7.74
C ALA A 406 9.78 -6.26 7.07
N PHE A 407 9.81 -7.31 6.24
CA PHE A 407 8.68 -7.77 5.45
C PHE A 407 7.94 -8.99 6.06
N GLY A 408 8.36 -9.46 7.24
CA GLY A 408 7.75 -10.63 7.90
C GLY A 408 8.03 -11.97 7.20
N ALA A 409 9.09 -12.04 6.40
CA ALA A 409 9.50 -13.26 5.70
C ALA A 409 10.45 -14.12 6.55
N LYS A 410 10.56 -15.41 6.26
CA LYS A 410 11.60 -16.28 6.85
C LYS A 410 12.95 -16.04 6.20
N HIS A 411 12.95 -15.85 4.88
CA HIS A 411 14.14 -15.51 4.09
C HIS A 411 13.80 -14.43 3.06
N THR A 412 14.78 -13.58 2.75
CA THR A 412 14.67 -12.58 1.68
C THR A 412 15.91 -12.64 0.80
N TYR A 413 15.71 -12.60 -0.52
CA TYR A 413 16.79 -12.53 -1.52
C TYR A 413 16.73 -11.22 -2.28
N PHE A 414 17.89 -10.61 -2.49
CA PHE A 414 18.02 -9.41 -3.32
C PHE A 414 18.25 -9.79 -4.78
N VAL A 415 17.48 -9.19 -5.69
CA VAL A 415 17.53 -9.46 -7.13
C VAL A 415 17.86 -8.17 -7.86
N THR A 416 18.84 -8.22 -8.76
CA THR A 416 19.38 -7.06 -9.50
C THR A 416 18.88 -6.94 -10.93
N ASN A 417 17.95 -7.82 -11.35
CA ASN A 417 17.38 -7.82 -12.70
C ASN A 417 15.84 -7.80 -12.71
N GLY A 418 15.26 -7.11 -11.72
CA GLY A 418 13.83 -6.86 -11.56
C GLY A 418 13.00 -8.07 -11.19
N THR A 419 11.72 -7.83 -10.87
CA THR A 419 10.76 -8.89 -10.51
C THR A 419 10.49 -9.86 -11.65
N SER A 420 10.68 -9.42 -12.89
CA SER A 420 10.69 -10.30 -14.06
C SER A 420 11.65 -11.47 -13.90
N THR A 421 12.77 -11.30 -13.20
CA THR A 421 13.75 -12.34 -12.91
C THR A 421 13.40 -13.07 -11.62
N ALA A 422 12.95 -12.34 -10.60
CA ALA A 422 12.45 -12.91 -9.35
C ALA A 422 11.38 -14.00 -9.57
N ASN A 423 10.39 -13.72 -10.43
CA ASN A 423 9.34 -14.69 -10.76
C ASN A 423 9.89 -15.95 -11.42
N LYS A 424 10.92 -15.81 -12.28
CA LYS A 424 11.56 -16.97 -12.93
C LYS A 424 12.34 -17.82 -11.94
N ILE A 425 13.05 -17.17 -10.99
CA ILE A 425 13.76 -17.87 -9.92
C ILE A 425 12.79 -18.73 -9.10
N VAL A 426 11.68 -18.14 -8.63
CA VAL A 426 10.69 -18.88 -7.83
C VAL A 426 10.09 -20.05 -8.61
N HIS A 427 9.68 -19.81 -9.86
CA HIS A 427 9.14 -20.85 -10.72
C HIS A 427 10.15 -21.96 -10.99
N GLN A 428 11.38 -21.62 -11.39
CA GLN A 428 12.42 -22.61 -11.67
C GLN A 428 12.83 -23.42 -10.44
N ALA A 429 12.75 -22.84 -9.25
CA ALA A 429 13.05 -23.54 -8.02
C ALA A 429 12.00 -24.61 -7.65
N LEU A 430 10.76 -24.46 -8.10
CA LEU A 430 9.61 -25.18 -7.54
C LEU A 430 8.77 -25.96 -8.55
N VAL A 431 8.98 -25.70 -9.84
CA VAL A 431 8.18 -26.24 -10.96
C VAL A 431 9.12 -26.90 -11.98
N GLY A 432 8.80 -28.13 -12.34
CA GLY A 432 9.48 -28.90 -13.38
C GLY A 432 8.57 -29.26 -14.56
N PRO A 433 9.11 -29.98 -15.57
CA PRO A 433 8.32 -30.50 -16.67
C PRO A 433 7.21 -31.44 -16.18
N GLY A 434 5.99 -31.23 -16.66
CA GLY A 434 4.82 -32.03 -16.26
C GLY A 434 4.04 -31.45 -15.08
N ASP A 435 4.62 -30.56 -14.29
CA ASP A 435 3.87 -29.85 -13.26
C ASP A 435 2.86 -28.88 -13.90
N VAL A 436 1.69 -28.75 -13.28
CA VAL A 436 0.67 -27.77 -13.63
C VAL A 436 0.77 -26.57 -12.70
N VAL A 437 0.71 -25.37 -13.29
CA VAL A 437 0.67 -24.11 -12.55
C VAL A 437 -0.66 -23.41 -12.87
N LEU A 438 -1.49 -23.22 -11.85
CA LEU A 438 -2.68 -22.39 -11.99
C LEU A 438 -2.23 -20.92 -12.00
N VAL A 439 -2.45 -20.21 -13.09
CA VAL A 439 -1.88 -18.87 -13.29
C VAL A 439 -2.95 -17.87 -13.70
N ASP A 440 -2.98 -16.73 -13.01
CA ASP A 440 -3.78 -15.57 -13.42
C ASP A 440 -3.49 -15.21 -14.88
N ARG A 441 -4.52 -15.18 -15.74
CA ARG A 441 -4.36 -14.86 -17.17
C ARG A 441 -3.85 -13.42 -17.38
N ASN A 442 -4.16 -12.50 -16.46
CA ASN A 442 -3.73 -11.10 -16.49
C ASN A 442 -2.39 -10.89 -15.75
N CYS A 443 -1.56 -11.92 -15.64
CA CYS A 443 -0.26 -11.80 -15.00
C CYS A 443 0.82 -11.23 -15.93
N HIS A 444 1.93 -10.80 -15.34
CA HIS A 444 3.05 -10.25 -16.10
C HIS A 444 3.72 -11.33 -16.97
N LYS A 445 4.18 -10.95 -18.18
CA LYS A 445 4.82 -11.85 -19.16
C LYS A 445 5.94 -12.76 -18.61
N SER A 446 6.57 -12.36 -17.49
CA SER A 446 7.62 -13.18 -16.84
C SER A 446 7.13 -14.53 -16.34
N HIS A 447 5.87 -14.68 -15.94
CA HIS A 447 5.36 -15.98 -15.51
C HIS A 447 5.25 -16.95 -16.69
N HIS A 448 4.71 -16.49 -17.82
CA HIS A 448 4.65 -17.30 -19.04
C HIS A 448 6.06 -17.66 -19.56
N HIS A 449 7.01 -16.73 -19.47
CA HIS A 449 8.42 -17.03 -19.75
C HIS A 449 8.97 -18.07 -18.78
N ALA A 450 8.63 -18.00 -17.49
CA ALA A 450 9.08 -19.00 -16.53
C ALA A 450 8.52 -20.39 -16.86
N MET A 451 7.25 -20.49 -17.24
CA MET A 451 6.61 -21.75 -17.64
C MET A 451 7.25 -22.32 -18.92
N MET A 452 7.55 -21.47 -19.90
CA MET A 452 8.31 -21.86 -21.08
C MET A 452 9.72 -22.38 -20.72
N LEU A 453 10.43 -21.72 -19.79
CA LEU A 453 11.77 -22.15 -19.36
C LEU A 453 11.75 -23.44 -18.52
N THR A 454 10.81 -23.58 -17.60
CA THR A 454 10.71 -24.68 -16.61
C THR A 454 9.97 -25.91 -17.12
N GLY A 455 9.06 -25.72 -18.09
CA GLY A 455 8.24 -26.80 -18.65
C GLY A 455 6.98 -27.07 -17.86
N GLY A 456 6.72 -26.23 -16.86
CA GLY A 456 5.43 -26.20 -16.20
C GLY A 456 4.35 -25.86 -17.23
N ARG A 457 3.23 -26.57 -17.15
CA ARG A 457 2.05 -26.38 -18.00
C ARG A 457 1.12 -25.39 -17.31
N PRO A 458 0.91 -24.17 -17.85
CA PRO A 458 -0.01 -23.24 -17.24
C PRO A 458 -1.46 -23.65 -17.52
N ALA A 459 -2.26 -23.70 -16.46
CA ALA A 459 -3.71 -23.68 -16.51
C ALA A 459 -4.16 -22.25 -16.16
N TYR A 460 -4.71 -21.54 -17.14
CA TYR A 460 -5.07 -20.14 -16.96
C TYR A 460 -6.35 -19.99 -16.13
N LEU A 461 -6.30 -19.06 -15.18
CA LEU A 461 -7.42 -18.63 -14.36
C LEU A 461 -7.97 -17.32 -14.90
N ASP A 462 -9.24 -17.34 -15.29
CA ASP A 462 -9.91 -16.18 -15.87
C ASP A 462 -10.38 -15.23 -14.76
N ALA A 463 -10.07 -13.96 -14.93
CA ALA A 463 -10.58 -12.88 -14.10
C ALA A 463 -11.96 -12.42 -14.60
N TYR A 464 -12.79 -11.86 -13.72
CA TYR A 464 -14.06 -11.30 -14.15
C TYR A 464 -13.84 -10.10 -15.10
N PRO A 465 -14.64 -9.95 -16.17
CA PRO A 465 -14.45 -8.87 -17.13
C PRO A 465 -15.01 -7.54 -16.62
N LEU A 466 -14.36 -6.43 -17.00
CA LEU A 466 -14.89 -5.07 -16.85
C LEU A 466 -15.05 -4.46 -18.26
N ASN A 467 -16.07 -4.94 -18.99
CA ASN A 467 -16.28 -4.63 -20.41
C ASN A 467 -16.42 -3.12 -20.66
N ASP A 468 -17.09 -2.40 -19.77
CA ASP A 468 -17.29 -0.94 -19.86
C ASP A 468 -15.98 -0.14 -19.85
N TYR A 469 -14.88 -0.74 -19.37
CA TYR A 469 -13.58 -0.09 -19.19
C TYR A 469 -12.43 -0.76 -19.95
N ALA A 470 -12.71 -1.88 -20.63
CA ALA A 470 -11.78 -2.66 -21.45
C ALA A 470 -10.54 -3.21 -20.70
N PHE A 471 -10.73 -3.72 -19.48
CA PHE A 471 -9.71 -4.50 -18.77
C PHE A 471 -10.33 -5.56 -17.86
N TYR A 472 -9.49 -6.43 -17.28
CA TYR A 472 -9.92 -7.49 -16.37
C TYR A 472 -9.87 -7.07 -14.91
N GLY A 473 -10.78 -7.62 -14.12
CA GLY A 473 -10.76 -7.53 -12.67
C GLY A 473 -9.78 -8.51 -12.03
N ALA A 474 -10.27 -9.26 -11.04
CA ALA A 474 -9.52 -10.29 -10.34
C ALA A 474 -10.12 -11.68 -10.59
N VAL A 475 -9.35 -12.74 -10.31
CA VAL A 475 -9.80 -14.14 -10.38
C VAL A 475 -10.64 -14.46 -9.15
N PRO A 476 -11.94 -14.76 -9.29
CA PRO A 476 -12.78 -15.17 -8.16
C PRO A 476 -12.25 -16.43 -7.48
N LEU A 477 -12.33 -16.49 -6.15
CA LEU A 477 -11.90 -17.67 -5.40
C LEU A 477 -12.71 -18.92 -5.80
N SER A 478 -13.99 -18.76 -6.14
CA SER A 478 -14.80 -19.86 -6.69
C SER A 478 -14.20 -20.45 -7.95
N ARG A 479 -13.58 -19.65 -8.83
CA ARG A 479 -12.94 -20.13 -10.06
C ARG A 479 -11.67 -20.92 -9.75
N ILE A 480 -10.87 -20.47 -8.78
CA ILE A 480 -9.68 -21.19 -8.32
C ILE A 480 -10.07 -22.53 -7.69
N LYS A 481 -11.09 -22.53 -6.83
CA LYS A 481 -11.63 -23.76 -6.23
C LYS A 481 -12.13 -24.71 -7.30
N GLN A 482 -12.96 -24.24 -8.24
CA GLN A 482 -13.47 -25.09 -9.31
C GLN A 482 -12.34 -25.74 -10.10
N MET A 483 -11.30 -24.98 -10.46
CA MET A 483 -10.15 -25.55 -11.17
C MET A 483 -9.49 -26.68 -10.37
N LEU A 484 -9.24 -26.48 -9.07
CA LEU A 484 -8.67 -27.54 -8.22
C LEU A 484 -9.60 -28.77 -8.12
N LEU A 485 -10.92 -28.55 -8.08
CA LEU A 485 -11.92 -29.63 -8.08
C LEU A 485 -11.94 -30.38 -9.42
N ASP A 486 -11.81 -29.68 -10.54
CA ASP A 486 -11.72 -30.28 -11.89
C ASP A 486 -10.49 -31.19 -12.00
N TYR A 487 -9.33 -30.74 -11.52
CA TYR A 487 -8.12 -31.57 -11.45
C TYR A 487 -8.27 -32.77 -10.50
N ARG A 488 -8.99 -32.59 -9.38
CA ARG A 488 -9.31 -33.69 -8.45
C ARG A 488 -10.19 -34.74 -9.11
N ALA A 489 -11.25 -34.32 -9.81
CA ALA A 489 -12.16 -35.19 -10.54
C ALA A 489 -11.45 -35.96 -11.67
N ALA A 490 -10.48 -35.32 -12.32
CA ALA A 490 -9.64 -35.94 -13.34
C ALA A 490 -8.53 -36.86 -12.79
N GLY A 491 -8.35 -36.94 -11.47
CA GLY A 491 -7.26 -37.72 -10.84
C GLY A 491 -5.87 -37.14 -11.08
N ARG A 492 -5.78 -35.84 -11.43
CA ARG A 492 -4.54 -35.12 -11.79
C ARG A 492 -4.18 -34.01 -10.79
N LEU A 493 -4.82 -33.98 -9.61
CA LEU A 493 -4.58 -32.96 -8.59
C LEU A 493 -3.12 -32.93 -8.11
N ASP A 494 -2.44 -34.07 -8.11
CA ASP A 494 -1.03 -34.17 -7.72
C ASP A 494 -0.08 -33.45 -8.69
N GLU A 495 -0.52 -33.25 -9.94
CA GLU A 495 0.25 -32.47 -10.92
C GLU A 495 0.19 -30.97 -10.62
N VAL A 496 -0.83 -30.47 -9.91
CA VAL A 496 -1.03 -29.03 -9.64
C VAL A 496 -0.05 -28.55 -8.58
N ARG A 497 1.11 -28.06 -8.99
CA ARG A 497 2.19 -27.71 -8.06
C ARG A 497 2.01 -26.35 -7.39
N MET A 498 1.49 -25.36 -8.13
CA MET A 498 1.51 -23.97 -7.70
C MET A 498 0.31 -23.18 -8.19
N VAL A 499 -0.15 -22.23 -7.38
CA VAL A 499 -1.03 -21.11 -7.78
C VAL A 499 -0.21 -19.82 -7.83
N THR A 500 -0.26 -19.12 -8.96
CA THR A 500 0.39 -17.83 -9.18
C THR A 500 -0.66 -16.74 -9.44
N LEU A 501 -0.71 -15.72 -8.57
CA LEU A 501 -1.67 -14.62 -8.65
C LEU A 501 -0.96 -13.26 -8.54
N THR A 502 -1.48 -12.26 -9.25
CA THR A 502 -0.98 -10.87 -9.20
C THR A 502 -1.70 -10.10 -8.08
N ASN A 503 -1.00 -9.67 -7.03
CA ASN A 503 -1.62 -8.95 -5.91
C ASN A 503 -0.86 -7.67 -5.54
N CYS A 504 -1.44 -6.48 -5.67
CA CYS A 504 -2.70 -6.17 -6.30
C CYS A 504 -2.62 -6.29 -7.84
N THR A 505 -3.77 -6.32 -8.50
CA THR A 505 -3.84 -6.09 -9.95
C THR A 505 -3.31 -4.68 -10.30
N PHE A 506 -3.05 -4.43 -11.58
CA PHE A 506 -2.52 -3.12 -12.00
C PHE A 506 -3.43 -1.96 -11.60
N ASP A 507 -4.76 -2.16 -11.69
CA ASP A 507 -5.79 -1.18 -11.35
C ASP A 507 -6.12 -1.12 -9.85
N GLY A 508 -5.39 -1.87 -9.03
CA GLY A 508 -5.51 -1.80 -7.57
C GLY A 508 -6.54 -2.73 -6.95
N ILE A 509 -7.00 -3.77 -7.63
CA ILE A 509 -7.85 -4.78 -6.99
C ILE A 509 -6.94 -5.70 -6.15
N VAL A 510 -7.23 -5.80 -4.87
CA VAL A 510 -6.42 -6.51 -3.87
C VAL A 510 -7.18 -7.75 -3.41
N TYR A 511 -6.54 -8.91 -3.47
CA TYR A 511 -7.08 -10.19 -3.00
C TYR A 511 -7.14 -10.24 -1.48
N ASP A 512 -7.80 -11.25 -0.91
CA ASP A 512 -7.56 -11.70 0.47
C ASP A 512 -6.64 -12.93 0.42
N PRO A 513 -5.30 -12.77 0.51
CA PRO A 513 -4.38 -13.89 0.36
C PRO A 513 -4.57 -14.95 1.43
N GLU A 514 -4.91 -14.56 2.67
CA GLU A 514 -5.15 -15.52 3.76
C GLU A 514 -6.33 -16.42 3.43
N ARG A 515 -7.44 -15.84 2.96
CA ARG A 515 -8.62 -16.62 2.55
C ARG A 515 -8.35 -17.49 1.32
N VAL A 516 -7.71 -16.94 0.29
CA VAL A 516 -7.37 -17.69 -0.93
C VAL A 516 -6.50 -18.90 -0.58
N MET A 517 -5.42 -18.69 0.18
CA MET A 517 -4.53 -19.78 0.59
C MET A 517 -5.25 -20.82 1.45
N ALA A 518 -6.03 -20.37 2.45
CA ALA A 518 -6.75 -21.28 3.34
C ALA A 518 -7.73 -22.18 2.58
N GLU A 519 -8.56 -21.61 1.69
CA GLU A 519 -9.57 -22.40 0.97
C GLU A 519 -8.93 -23.30 -0.09
N CYS A 520 -7.84 -22.89 -0.74
CA CYS A 520 -7.12 -23.76 -1.67
C CYS A 520 -6.41 -24.92 -0.95
N LEU A 521 -5.78 -24.66 0.20
CA LEU A 521 -5.14 -25.69 1.04
C LEU A 521 -6.14 -26.69 1.63
N ALA A 522 -7.41 -26.33 1.74
CA ALA A 522 -8.46 -27.27 2.10
C ALA A 522 -8.76 -28.31 1.01
N ILE A 523 -8.45 -28.00 -0.26
CA ILE A 523 -8.60 -28.91 -1.40
C ILE A 523 -7.27 -29.64 -1.67
N LYS A 524 -6.15 -28.91 -1.67
CA LYS A 524 -4.80 -29.44 -1.89
C LYS A 524 -3.84 -28.97 -0.77
N PRO A 525 -3.60 -29.79 0.28
CA PRO A 525 -2.88 -29.37 1.49
C PRO A 525 -1.39 -29.02 1.34
N ASP A 526 -0.77 -29.33 0.20
CA ASP A 526 0.65 -29.13 -0.11
C ASP A 526 0.88 -28.09 -1.22
N LEU A 527 -0.16 -27.34 -1.61
CA LEU A 527 -0.12 -26.37 -2.68
C LEU A 527 0.83 -25.20 -2.39
N VAL A 528 1.64 -24.82 -3.37
CA VAL A 528 2.54 -23.68 -3.29
C VAL A 528 1.88 -22.42 -3.82
N PHE A 529 2.10 -21.27 -3.17
CA PHE A 529 1.58 -19.98 -3.61
C PHE A 529 2.70 -19.02 -3.99
N LEU A 530 2.62 -18.46 -5.20
CA LEU A 530 3.43 -17.33 -5.62
C LEU A 530 2.52 -16.10 -5.80
N TRP A 531 2.70 -15.13 -4.90
CA TRP A 531 2.05 -13.83 -5.00
C TRP A 531 3.01 -12.84 -5.69
N ASP A 532 2.69 -12.45 -6.93
CA ASP A 532 3.40 -11.34 -7.58
C ASP A 532 2.90 -10.02 -6.98
N GLU A 533 3.66 -9.51 -6.01
CA GLU A 533 3.40 -8.26 -5.31
C GLU A 533 4.27 -7.11 -5.83
N ALA A 534 4.62 -7.13 -7.13
CA ALA A 534 5.44 -6.09 -7.75
C ALA A 534 4.86 -4.68 -7.56
N TRP A 535 3.54 -4.56 -7.49
CA TRP A 535 2.82 -3.30 -7.30
C TRP A 535 2.38 -3.05 -5.85
N PHE A 536 2.75 -3.92 -4.89
CA PHE A 536 2.15 -3.90 -3.55
C PHE A 536 3.14 -4.02 -2.39
N ALA A 537 4.45 -3.89 -2.64
CA ALA A 537 5.49 -4.01 -1.59
C ALA A 537 5.30 -3.04 -0.40
N PHE A 538 4.81 -1.82 -0.66
CA PHE A 538 4.58 -0.82 0.39
C PHE A 538 3.48 -1.25 1.39
N ALA A 539 2.57 -2.13 0.99
CA ALA A 539 1.42 -2.50 1.79
C ALA A 539 1.79 -3.14 3.13
N ALA A 540 2.99 -3.74 3.24
CA ALA A 540 3.51 -4.32 4.47
C ALA A 540 3.62 -3.32 5.64
N PHE A 541 3.67 -2.02 5.35
CA PHE A 541 4.00 -0.98 6.35
C PHE A 541 2.80 -0.18 6.85
N HIS A 542 1.56 -0.60 6.57
CA HIS A 542 0.37 0.01 7.15
C HIS A 542 -0.60 -1.07 7.67
N PRO A 543 -1.18 -0.94 8.88
CA PRO A 543 -1.88 -2.03 9.57
C PRO A 543 -3.07 -2.59 8.79
N VAL A 544 -3.80 -1.74 8.07
CA VAL A 544 -4.95 -2.20 7.26
C VAL A 544 -4.49 -2.94 6.00
N THR A 545 -3.45 -2.45 5.34
CA THR A 545 -3.01 -3.00 4.05
C THR A 545 -2.13 -4.22 4.22
N ARG A 546 -1.33 -4.27 5.30
CA ARG A 546 -0.40 -5.37 5.62
C ARG A 546 -1.14 -6.69 5.66
N ARG A 547 -2.36 -6.71 6.20
CA ARG A 547 -3.15 -7.94 6.32
C ARG A 547 -3.40 -8.65 4.98
N ARG A 548 -3.33 -7.93 3.86
CA ARG A 548 -3.52 -8.46 2.51
C ARG A 548 -2.19 -8.61 1.75
N THR A 549 -1.07 -8.66 2.45
CA THR A 549 0.20 -9.12 1.88
C THR A 549 0.38 -10.62 2.13
N ALA A 550 1.10 -11.28 1.23
CA ALA A 550 1.38 -12.70 1.27
C ALA A 550 2.10 -13.13 2.55
N MET A 551 3.13 -12.39 2.98
CA MET A 551 3.93 -12.75 4.15
C MET A 551 3.14 -12.64 5.45
N ALA A 552 2.36 -11.56 5.63
CA ALA A 552 1.50 -11.43 6.82
C ALA A 552 0.40 -12.49 6.83
N SER A 553 -0.22 -12.76 5.67
CA SER A 553 -1.24 -13.79 5.53
C SER A 553 -0.71 -15.20 5.84
N ALA A 554 0.52 -15.52 5.39
CA ALA A 554 1.17 -16.80 5.67
C ALA A 554 1.42 -16.98 7.18
N GLN A 555 1.93 -15.93 7.85
CA GLN A 555 2.16 -15.94 9.29
C GLN A 555 0.86 -16.11 10.08
N ASN A 556 -0.19 -15.36 9.72
CA ASN A 556 -1.50 -15.43 10.36
C ASN A 556 -2.14 -16.80 10.18
N LEU A 557 -2.09 -17.35 8.96
CA LEU A 557 -2.60 -18.67 8.66
C LEU A 557 -1.85 -19.75 9.46
N GLU A 558 -0.51 -19.73 9.50
CA GLU A 558 0.27 -20.67 10.30
C GLU A 558 -0.11 -20.60 11.80
N ALA A 559 -0.26 -19.39 12.34
CA ALA A 559 -0.68 -19.20 13.73
C ALA A 559 -2.09 -19.77 13.98
N ARG A 560 -3.02 -19.54 13.04
CA ARG A 560 -4.41 -20.02 13.11
C ARG A 560 -4.50 -21.55 13.05
N LEU A 561 -3.75 -22.20 12.15
CA LEU A 561 -3.69 -23.66 12.01
C LEU A 561 -3.30 -24.37 13.31
N LYS A 562 -2.45 -23.75 14.14
CA LYS A 562 -1.97 -24.30 15.41
C LYS A 562 -2.99 -24.21 16.56
N THR A 563 -4.15 -23.57 16.35
CA THR A 563 -5.14 -23.38 17.41
C THR A 563 -6.09 -24.57 17.55
N ALA A 564 -6.48 -24.88 18.79
CA ALA A 564 -7.47 -25.93 19.07
C ALA A 564 -8.85 -25.61 18.47
N ALA A 565 -9.22 -24.32 18.41
CA ALA A 565 -10.45 -23.86 17.77
C ALA A 565 -10.46 -24.18 16.27
N HIS A 566 -9.33 -23.98 15.58
CA HIS A 566 -9.20 -24.34 14.16
C HIS A 566 -9.32 -25.86 13.95
N ALA A 567 -8.63 -26.66 14.76
CA ALA A 567 -8.71 -28.11 14.67
C ALA A 567 -10.13 -28.64 14.91
N GLN A 568 -10.88 -28.02 15.82
CA GLN A 568 -12.28 -28.35 16.03
C GLN A 568 -13.15 -27.98 14.82
N ALA A 569 -13.03 -26.75 14.33
CA ALA A 569 -13.80 -26.27 13.18
C ALA A 569 -13.54 -27.09 11.91
N TYR A 570 -12.28 -27.51 11.70
CA TYR A 570 -11.91 -28.43 10.62
C TYR A 570 -12.65 -29.77 10.74
N ARG A 571 -12.61 -30.44 11.91
CA ARG A 571 -13.30 -31.73 12.12
C ARG A 571 -14.81 -31.63 11.88
N GLU A 572 -15.43 -30.55 12.33
CA GLU A 572 -16.86 -30.31 12.10
C GLU A 572 -17.18 -30.10 10.62
N GLN A 573 -16.31 -29.41 9.87
CA GLN A 573 -16.51 -29.23 8.43
C GLN A 573 -16.29 -30.54 7.65
N GLN A 574 -15.31 -31.37 8.03
CA GLN A 574 -15.10 -32.66 7.38
C GLN A 574 -16.34 -33.56 7.47
N GLN A 575 -17.08 -33.53 8.57
CA GLN A 575 -18.35 -34.27 8.72
C GLN A 575 -19.47 -33.79 7.78
N ARG A 576 -19.37 -32.56 7.25
CA ARG A 576 -20.32 -32.00 6.27
C ARG A 576 -19.87 -32.23 4.84
N LEU A 577 -18.56 -32.11 4.57
CA LEU A 577 -17.98 -32.24 3.24
C LEU A 577 -17.75 -33.69 2.82
N PHE A 578 -17.80 -34.63 3.75
CA PHE A 578 -17.64 -36.05 3.47
C PHE A 578 -18.78 -36.85 4.06
N THR A 579 -19.22 -37.84 3.30
CA THR A 579 -20.12 -38.91 3.77
C THR A 579 -19.38 -39.87 4.72
N ALA A 580 -20.13 -40.72 5.43
CA ALA A 580 -19.55 -41.65 6.41
C ALA A 580 -18.59 -42.68 5.79
N ASP A 581 -18.73 -42.96 4.50
CA ASP A 581 -17.88 -43.82 3.67
C ASP A 581 -16.67 -43.08 3.06
N GLY A 582 -16.53 -41.77 3.31
CA GLY A 582 -15.42 -40.96 2.82
C GLY A 582 -15.60 -40.41 1.41
N THR A 583 -16.79 -40.57 0.80
CA THR A 583 -17.11 -39.94 -0.48
C THR A 583 -17.28 -38.42 -0.29
N PRO A 584 -16.56 -37.58 -1.06
CA PRO A 584 -16.69 -36.12 -0.98
C PRO A 584 -18.08 -35.66 -1.43
N ALA A 585 -18.56 -34.57 -0.84
CA ALA A 585 -19.77 -33.88 -1.27
C ALA A 585 -19.63 -33.34 -2.70
N PRO A 586 -20.77 -33.10 -3.40
CA PRO A 586 -20.76 -32.46 -4.72
C PRO A 586 -20.06 -31.10 -4.73
N ASP A 587 -19.48 -30.72 -5.86
CA ASP A 587 -18.69 -29.49 -6.01
C ASP A 587 -19.45 -28.24 -5.56
N GLU A 588 -20.76 -28.18 -5.72
CA GLU A 588 -21.59 -27.06 -5.27
C GLU A 588 -21.44 -26.78 -3.77
N ALA A 589 -21.30 -27.83 -2.95
CA ALA A 589 -21.07 -27.69 -1.52
C ALA A 589 -19.69 -27.09 -1.22
N TRP A 590 -18.65 -27.55 -1.94
CA TRP A 590 -17.28 -27.03 -1.80
C TRP A 590 -17.15 -25.58 -2.27
N LEU A 591 -17.90 -25.20 -3.31
CA LEU A 591 -17.91 -23.84 -3.84
C LEU A 591 -18.65 -22.86 -2.92
N ALA A 592 -19.80 -23.27 -2.37
CA ALA A 592 -20.63 -22.41 -1.54
C ALA A 592 -20.08 -22.19 -0.12
N GLU A 593 -19.36 -23.15 0.44
CA GLU A 593 -18.81 -23.05 1.80
C GLU A 593 -17.44 -22.34 1.82
N ARG A 594 -17.15 -21.64 2.93
CA ARG A 594 -15.80 -21.15 3.24
C ARG A 594 -14.97 -22.32 3.78
N LEU A 595 -14.07 -22.84 2.95
CA LEU A 595 -13.30 -24.04 3.28
C LEU A 595 -12.25 -23.77 4.36
N ILE A 596 -12.02 -24.78 5.21
CA ILE A 596 -11.10 -24.76 6.34
C ILE A 596 -10.00 -25.79 6.04
N PRO A 597 -8.72 -25.36 5.94
CA PRO A 597 -7.62 -26.27 5.67
C PRO A 597 -7.35 -27.21 6.85
N SER A 598 -6.78 -28.39 6.53
CA SER A 598 -6.29 -29.32 7.54
C SER A 598 -5.29 -28.63 8.48
N PRO A 599 -5.29 -28.92 9.80
CA PRO A 599 -4.24 -28.49 10.71
C PRO A 599 -2.83 -28.92 10.28
N GLU A 600 -2.72 -29.94 9.41
CA GLU A 600 -1.47 -30.47 8.87
C GLU A 600 -1.08 -29.86 7.52
N ALA A 601 -1.89 -28.97 6.95
CA ALA A 601 -1.58 -28.30 5.69
C ALA A 601 -0.23 -27.56 5.75
N ARG A 602 0.53 -27.61 4.66
CA ARG A 602 1.86 -27.00 4.56
C ARG A 602 1.73 -25.59 4.02
N ILE A 603 2.27 -24.62 4.75
CA ILE A 603 2.32 -23.22 4.33
C ILE A 603 3.60 -22.98 3.53
N ARG A 604 3.44 -22.85 2.20
CA ARG A 604 4.53 -22.66 1.24
C ARG A 604 4.23 -21.46 0.35
N VAL A 605 4.75 -20.29 0.74
CA VAL A 605 4.35 -19.00 0.18
C VAL A 605 5.58 -18.18 -0.22
N TYR A 606 5.52 -17.65 -1.43
CA TYR A 606 6.53 -16.80 -2.02
C TYR A 606 5.90 -15.48 -2.45
N ALA A 607 6.59 -14.37 -2.21
CA ALA A 607 6.18 -13.06 -2.71
C ALA A 607 7.34 -12.39 -3.44
N THR A 608 7.05 -11.74 -4.56
CA THR A 608 8.06 -11.02 -5.34
C THR A 608 7.72 -9.53 -5.43
N HIS A 609 8.67 -8.69 -5.03
CA HIS A 609 8.49 -7.23 -4.97
C HIS A 609 9.36 -6.54 -6.00
N SER A 610 8.77 -5.61 -6.75
CA SER A 610 9.52 -4.62 -7.53
C SER A 610 9.78 -3.44 -6.62
N THR A 611 10.82 -3.53 -5.79
CA THR A 611 11.16 -2.47 -4.84
C THR A 611 11.27 -1.12 -5.53
N HIS A 612 11.87 -1.06 -6.73
CA HIS A 612 11.99 0.17 -7.52
C HIS A 612 10.69 0.77 -8.08
N LYS A 613 9.55 0.04 -8.04
CA LYS A 613 8.25 0.55 -8.50
C LYS A 613 7.46 1.21 -7.38
N THR A 614 7.58 0.68 -6.17
CA THR A 614 6.66 0.94 -5.05
C THR A 614 7.36 1.46 -3.80
N LEU A 615 8.67 1.26 -3.71
CA LEU A 615 9.55 1.67 -2.63
C LEU A 615 10.80 2.37 -3.22
N THR A 616 11.74 2.74 -2.36
CA THR A 616 12.99 3.37 -2.77
C THR A 616 14.03 2.32 -3.16
N ALA A 617 14.30 2.19 -4.46
CA ALA A 617 15.44 1.45 -5.00
C ALA A 617 15.75 1.89 -6.44
N LEU A 618 16.98 1.65 -6.91
CA LEU A 618 17.33 1.83 -8.31
C LEU A 618 16.56 0.83 -9.19
N ARG A 619 16.30 1.22 -10.45
CA ARG A 619 15.61 0.36 -11.44
C ARG A 619 16.30 -1.01 -11.50
N GLN A 620 15.48 -2.06 -11.68
CA GLN A 620 15.85 -3.47 -11.55
C GLN A 620 16.03 -3.99 -10.11
N GLY A 621 16.08 -3.13 -9.09
CA GLY A 621 16.04 -3.57 -7.69
C GLY A 621 14.75 -4.30 -7.37
N SER A 622 14.86 -5.54 -6.89
CA SER A 622 13.74 -6.40 -6.53
C SER A 622 14.09 -7.29 -5.33
N MET A 623 13.08 -7.77 -4.62
CA MET A 623 13.23 -8.73 -3.53
C MET A 623 12.32 -9.96 -3.77
N ILE A 624 12.81 -11.13 -3.38
CA ILE A 624 11.99 -12.33 -3.20
C ILE A 624 11.86 -12.57 -1.70
N HIS A 625 10.64 -12.74 -1.21
CA HIS A 625 10.33 -13.08 0.16
C HIS A 625 9.81 -14.51 0.24
N VAL A 626 10.34 -15.29 1.18
CA VAL A 626 10.05 -16.71 1.33
C VAL A 626 9.46 -16.99 2.70
N TYR A 627 8.33 -17.70 2.69
CA TYR A 627 7.67 -18.28 3.85
C TYR A 627 7.30 -19.73 3.50
N ASP A 628 8.29 -20.63 3.52
CA ASP A 628 8.12 -22.04 3.18
C ASP A 628 8.47 -22.92 4.39
N GLN A 629 7.48 -23.67 4.91
CA GLN A 629 7.68 -24.61 6.02
C GLN A 629 8.54 -25.82 5.65
N ASP A 630 8.73 -26.09 4.37
CA ASP A 630 9.57 -27.16 3.81
C ASP A 630 10.91 -26.62 3.25
N TRP A 631 11.26 -25.37 3.56
CA TRP A 631 12.47 -24.70 3.05
C TRP A 631 13.74 -25.53 3.19
N VAL A 632 14.11 -25.89 4.43
CA VAL A 632 15.37 -26.61 4.74
C VAL A 632 15.39 -28.03 4.17
N ARG A 633 14.21 -28.65 3.99
CA ARG A 633 14.11 -30.05 3.59
C ARG A 633 14.06 -30.23 2.08
N GLU A 634 13.41 -29.31 1.36
CA GLU A 634 13.05 -29.52 -0.04
C GLU A 634 13.35 -28.33 -0.95
N ALA A 635 13.28 -27.09 -0.47
CA ALA A 635 13.26 -25.93 -1.38
C ALA A 635 14.58 -25.13 -1.44
N GLU A 636 15.40 -25.15 -0.39
CA GLU A 636 16.59 -24.28 -0.29
C GLU A 636 17.61 -24.53 -1.41
N GLU A 637 17.99 -25.78 -1.65
CA GLU A 637 18.98 -26.14 -2.66
C GLU A 637 18.49 -25.86 -4.10
N PRO A 638 17.29 -26.34 -4.53
CA PRO A 638 16.75 -25.97 -5.84
C PRO A 638 16.58 -24.46 -6.02
N PHE A 639 16.22 -23.74 -4.95
CA PHE A 639 16.09 -22.29 -5.00
C PHE A 639 17.43 -21.59 -5.18
N HIS A 640 18.47 -22.06 -4.49
CA HIS A 640 19.82 -21.52 -4.66
C HIS A 640 20.33 -21.70 -6.09
N GLU A 641 20.15 -22.89 -6.68
CA GLU A 641 20.52 -23.16 -8.08
C GLU A 641 19.73 -22.29 -9.08
N ALA A 642 18.42 -22.13 -8.86
CA ALA A 642 17.59 -21.23 -9.67
C ALA A 642 18.02 -19.77 -9.52
N PHE A 643 18.38 -19.34 -8.30
CA PHE A 643 18.88 -17.99 -8.03
C PHE A 643 20.20 -17.74 -8.77
N MET A 644 21.15 -18.69 -8.74
CA MET A 644 22.42 -18.60 -9.47
C MET A 644 22.21 -18.60 -10.99
N THR A 645 21.30 -19.43 -11.51
CA THR A 645 20.98 -19.50 -12.95
C THR A 645 20.57 -18.13 -13.52
N HIS A 646 19.89 -17.32 -12.72
CA HIS A 646 19.29 -16.06 -13.14
C HIS A 646 20.03 -14.81 -12.67
N THR A 647 21.08 -14.97 -11.86
CA THR A 647 21.84 -13.85 -11.28
C THR A 647 23.21 -13.75 -11.94
N SER A 648 23.60 -12.53 -12.35
CA SER A 648 24.93 -12.27 -12.88
C SER A 648 26.01 -12.60 -11.85
N THR A 649 27.12 -13.20 -12.29
CA THR A 649 28.34 -13.37 -11.49
C THR A 649 29.03 -12.04 -11.15
N SER A 650 28.65 -10.96 -11.84
CA SER A 650 29.05 -9.57 -11.59
C SER A 650 27.79 -8.72 -11.36
N PRO A 651 27.13 -8.82 -10.19
CA PRO A 651 25.92 -8.07 -9.91
C PRO A 651 26.22 -6.59 -9.66
N ASN A 652 25.27 -5.71 -9.99
CA ASN A 652 25.43 -4.28 -9.73
C ASN A 652 25.26 -3.96 -8.24
N TYR A 653 26.35 -3.54 -7.60
CA TYR A 653 26.39 -3.23 -6.18
C TYR A 653 25.62 -1.94 -5.81
N GLN A 654 25.45 -0.99 -6.73
CA GLN A 654 24.64 0.21 -6.48
C GLN A 654 23.15 -0.16 -6.34
N ILE A 655 22.68 -1.14 -7.13
CA ILE A 655 21.31 -1.66 -6.98
C ILE A 655 21.15 -2.33 -5.61
N LEU A 656 22.08 -3.19 -5.21
CA LEU A 656 22.06 -3.86 -3.90
C LEU A 656 22.11 -2.85 -2.73
N ALA A 657 22.95 -1.81 -2.83
CA ALA A 657 23.01 -0.73 -1.86
C ALA A 657 21.67 0.01 -1.74
N SER A 658 21.01 0.27 -2.87
CA SER A 658 19.70 0.92 -2.88
C SER A 658 18.62 0.06 -2.23
N LEU A 659 18.70 -1.28 -2.32
CA LEU A 659 17.78 -2.20 -1.65
C LEU A 659 17.96 -2.19 -0.13
N ASP A 660 19.22 -2.16 0.35
CA ASP A 660 19.54 -2.06 1.78
C ASP A 660 19.09 -0.70 2.38
N LEU A 661 19.31 0.39 1.63
CA LEU A 661 18.82 1.73 1.98
C LEU A 661 17.29 1.83 1.97
N GLY A 662 16.63 1.25 0.94
CA GLY A 662 15.17 1.19 0.86
C GLY A 662 14.58 0.43 2.04
N ARG A 663 15.21 -0.68 2.44
CA ARG A 663 14.87 -1.43 3.66
C ARG A 663 15.00 -0.57 4.93
N ARG A 664 16.04 0.26 5.04
CA ARG A 664 16.16 1.21 6.16
C ARG A 664 15.00 2.19 6.20
N GLN A 665 14.66 2.74 5.04
CA GLN A 665 13.62 3.74 4.95
C GLN A 665 12.28 3.19 5.42
N VAL A 666 11.86 2.01 4.94
CA VAL A 666 10.56 1.45 5.31
C VAL A 666 10.48 1.05 6.78
N GLU A 667 11.60 0.68 7.40
CA GLU A 667 11.67 0.34 8.83
C GLU A 667 11.55 1.56 9.76
N LEU A 668 11.95 2.74 9.29
CA LEU A 668 11.90 3.97 10.08
C LEU A 668 10.72 4.88 9.70
N GLU A 669 10.30 4.85 8.44
CA GLU A 669 9.36 5.80 7.83
C GLU A 669 8.20 5.11 7.11
N GLY A 670 8.17 3.78 7.00
CA GLY A 670 7.21 3.06 6.15
C GLY A 670 5.75 3.37 6.49
N PHE A 671 5.40 3.37 7.77
CA PHE A 671 4.06 3.73 8.22
C PHE A 671 3.66 5.16 7.83
N GLU A 672 4.58 6.13 8.01
CA GLU A 672 4.36 7.52 7.61
C GLU A 672 4.13 7.65 6.11
N LEU A 673 5.01 7.06 5.32
CA LEU A 673 5.05 7.19 3.87
C LEU A 673 3.79 6.58 3.23
N VAL A 674 3.37 5.41 3.71
CA VAL A 674 2.17 4.74 3.21
C VAL A 674 0.91 5.48 3.64
N GLN A 675 0.82 5.91 4.91
CA GLN A 675 -0.32 6.71 5.36
C GLN A 675 -0.47 8.00 4.52
N ARG A 676 0.63 8.72 4.29
CA ARG A 676 0.65 9.92 3.45
C ARG A 676 0.22 9.63 2.02
N GLN A 677 0.69 8.53 1.42
CA GLN A 677 0.29 8.10 0.09
C GLN A 677 -1.23 7.90 0.01
N LEU A 678 -1.83 7.16 0.97
CA LEU A 678 -3.27 6.90 1.01
C LEU A 678 -4.10 8.18 1.23
N ASP A 679 -3.63 9.08 2.08
CA ASP A 679 -4.29 10.38 2.35
C ASP A 679 -4.28 11.28 1.10
N LEU A 680 -3.14 11.36 0.40
CA LEU A 680 -3.00 12.13 -0.84
C LEU A 680 -3.88 11.56 -1.95
N ALA A 681 -3.95 10.23 -2.05
CA ALA A 681 -4.79 9.57 -3.03
C ALA A 681 -6.28 9.88 -2.81
N THR A 682 -6.72 9.78 -1.55
CA THR A 682 -8.08 10.13 -1.15
C THR A 682 -8.37 11.61 -1.42
N SER A 683 -7.40 12.50 -1.19
CA SER A 683 -7.53 13.93 -1.49
C SER A 683 -7.75 14.21 -2.98
N LEU A 684 -7.01 13.53 -3.87
CA LEU A 684 -7.19 13.65 -5.32
C LEU A 684 -8.57 13.15 -5.76
N ALA A 685 -8.96 11.95 -5.31
CA ALA A 685 -10.26 11.38 -5.65
C ALA A 685 -11.42 12.27 -5.18
N GLN A 686 -11.32 12.85 -3.98
CA GLN A 686 -12.32 13.78 -3.46
C GLN A 686 -12.35 15.11 -4.22
N ALA A 687 -11.19 15.64 -4.63
CA ALA A 687 -11.12 16.86 -5.41
C ALA A 687 -11.87 16.70 -6.74
N ILE A 688 -11.62 15.60 -7.46
CA ILE A 688 -12.33 15.29 -8.72
C ILE A 688 -13.83 15.14 -8.48
N ALA A 689 -14.24 14.40 -7.44
CA ALA A 689 -15.64 14.12 -7.17
C ALA A 689 -16.46 15.34 -6.69
N ARG A 690 -15.82 16.32 -6.02
CA ARG A 690 -16.51 17.48 -5.43
C ARG A 690 -16.44 18.73 -6.29
N HIS A 691 -15.39 18.90 -7.09
CA HIS A 691 -15.23 20.12 -7.88
C HIS A 691 -16.35 20.20 -8.94
N PRO A 692 -17.10 21.33 -9.03
CA PRO A 692 -18.27 21.45 -9.89
C PRO A 692 -18.00 21.13 -11.37
N LEU A 693 -16.86 21.60 -11.87
CA LEU A 693 -16.38 21.33 -13.22
C LEU A 693 -15.87 19.88 -13.39
N LEU A 694 -14.88 19.45 -12.61
CA LEU A 694 -14.27 18.13 -12.75
C LEU A 694 -15.28 16.97 -12.69
N ARG A 695 -16.28 17.01 -11.80
CA ARG A 695 -17.28 15.92 -11.70
C ARG A 695 -18.19 15.79 -12.93
N ARG A 696 -18.29 16.86 -13.74
CA ARG A 696 -19.04 16.84 -15.01
C ARG A 696 -18.20 16.17 -16.09
N THR A 697 -16.91 16.43 -16.12
CA THR A 697 -15.96 15.94 -17.14
C THR A 697 -15.38 14.55 -16.83
N TYR A 698 -15.14 14.23 -15.55
CA TYR A 698 -14.42 13.05 -15.10
C TYR A 698 -15.23 12.29 -14.04
N ARG A 699 -15.03 10.97 -13.96
CA ARG A 699 -15.60 10.13 -12.90
C ARG A 699 -14.52 9.22 -12.32
N VAL A 700 -14.33 9.29 -11.01
CA VAL A 700 -13.47 8.32 -10.29
C VAL A 700 -14.24 7.00 -10.19
N LEU A 701 -13.67 5.92 -10.72
CA LEU A 701 -14.21 4.57 -10.57
C LEU A 701 -13.90 4.03 -9.18
N THR A 702 -14.88 3.40 -8.56
CA THR A 702 -14.81 2.93 -7.16
C THR A 702 -15.00 1.42 -7.08
N ALA A 703 -15.02 0.84 -5.88
CA ALA A 703 -15.33 -0.57 -5.69
C ALA A 703 -16.71 -0.97 -6.26
N ALA A 704 -17.65 -0.03 -6.42
CA ALA A 704 -18.96 -0.33 -7.01
C ALA A 704 -18.87 -0.66 -8.51
N GLU A 705 -17.97 0.00 -9.24
CA GLU A 705 -17.76 -0.21 -10.67
C GLU A 705 -16.70 -1.28 -10.95
N LEU A 706 -15.66 -1.38 -10.12
CA LEU A 706 -14.51 -2.26 -10.35
C LEU A 706 -14.65 -3.66 -9.74
N ILE A 707 -15.58 -3.86 -8.80
CA ILE A 707 -15.77 -5.13 -8.09
C ILE A 707 -17.27 -5.52 -8.11
N PRO A 708 -17.63 -6.67 -8.72
CA PRO A 708 -19.00 -7.17 -8.71
C PRO A 708 -19.54 -7.34 -7.29
N ALA A 709 -20.81 -7.02 -7.08
CA ALA A 709 -21.41 -6.95 -5.75
C ALA A 709 -21.28 -8.25 -4.93
N GLN A 710 -21.28 -9.41 -5.58
CA GLN A 710 -21.12 -10.72 -4.93
C GLN A 710 -19.74 -10.94 -4.28
N HIS A 711 -18.72 -10.19 -4.69
CA HIS A 711 -17.35 -10.30 -4.15
C HIS A 711 -17.05 -9.25 -3.06
N ARG A 712 -18.03 -8.43 -2.68
CA ARG A 712 -17.90 -7.42 -1.63
C ARG A 712 -19.11 -7.45 -0.69
N ALA A 713 -18.86 -7.67 0.59
CA ALA A 713 -19.88 -7.53 1.63
C ALA A 713 -20.12 -6.05 1.96
N SER A 714 -19.10 -5.20 1.80
CA SER A 714 -19.20 -3.76 2.01
C SER A 714 -20.04 -3.07 0.93
N ALA A 715 -20.99 -2.26 1.37
CA ALA A 715 -21.76 -1.37 0.51
C ALA A 715 -21.04 -0.03 0.23
N ARG A 716 -19.95 0.28 0.94
CA ARG A 716 -19.26 1.58 0.81
C ARG A 716 -18.29 1.56 -0.38
N PRO A 717 -18.47 2.43 -1.40
CA PRO A 717 -17.65 2.39 -2.62
C PRO A 717 -16.20 2.83 -2.42
N MET A 718 -15.96 3.76 -1.48
CA MET A 718 -14.61 4.20 -1.08
C MET A 718 -14.50 4.20 0.45
N PRO A 719 -14.26 3.03 1.08
CA PRO A 719 -14.26 2.90 2.54
C PRO A 719 -13.36 3.91 3.28
N LEU A 720 -12.16 4.17 2.78
CA LEU A 720 -11.21 5.09 3.43
C LEU A 720 -11.72 6.55 3.51
N ARG A 721 -12.57 6.97 2.56
CA ARG A 721 -13.20 8.30 2.61
C ARG A 721 -14.07 8.48 3.87
N ASP A 722 -14.66 7.39 4.36
CA ASP A 722 -15.52 7.38 5.53
C ASP A 722 -14.74 7.11 6.83
N GLY A 723 -13.43 6.81 6.73
CA GLY A 723 -12.53 6.61 7.85
C GLY A 723 -11.75 5.29 7.82
N VAL A 724 -10.70 5.20 8.65
CA VAL A 724 -9.81 4.03 8.72
C VAL A 724 -10.56 2.81 9.25
N ALA A 725 -11.50 2.98 10.19
CA ALA A 725 -12.29 1.86 10.69
C ALA A 725 -13.18 1.24 9.60
N THR A 726 -13.74 2.07 8.73
CA THR A 726 -14.57 1.61 7.61
C THR A 726 -13.71 0.87 6.59
N MET A 727 -12.52 1.39 6.26
CA MET A 727 -11.54 0.68 5.43
C MET A 727 -11.13 -0.65 6.06
N TRP A 728 -10.82 -0.67 7.35
CA TRP A 728 -10.40 -1.87 8.07
C TRP A 728 -11.43 -3.00 7.99
N ARG A 729 -12.72 -2.68 8.18
CA ARG A 729 -13.81 -3.66 8.09
C ARG A 729 -13.96 -4.22 6.67
N ALA A 730 -13.93 -3.37 5.65
CA ALA A 730 -14.00 -3.82 4.26
C ALA A 730 -12.80 -4.73 3.92
N TRP A 731 -11.59 -4.32 4.30
CA TRP A 731 -10.37 -5.10 4.08
C TRP A 731 -10.32 -6.42 4.86
N ALA A 732 -11.10 -6.57 5.94
CA ALA A 732 -11.19 -7.82 6.70
C ALA A 732 -12.29 -8.77 6.19
N ALA A 733 -13.32 -8.26 5.50
CA ALA A 733 -14.52 -9.03 5.18
C ALA A 733 -14.70 -9.32 3.69
N ASP A 734 -14.37 -8.36 2.82
CA ASP A 734 -14.64 -8.48 1.39
C ASP A 734 -13.68 -9.47 0.72
N GLU A 735 -14.08 -10.12 -0.38
CA GLU A 735 -13.15 -10.96 -1.15
C GLU A 735 -12.12 -10.08 -1.85
N PHE A 736 -12.59 -9.02 -2.50
CA PHE A 736 -11.75 -8.01 -3.14
C PHE A 736 -11.97 -6.63 -2.53
N VAL A 737 -10.90 -5.83 -2.50
CA VAL A 737 -10.94 -4.41 -2.16
C VAL A 737 -10.13 -3.61 -3.17
N ILE A 738 -10.33 -2.29 -3.22
CA ILE A 738 -9.52 -1.38 -4.04
C ILE A 738 -8.44 -0.73 -3.16
N ASP A 739 -7.19 -0.79 -3.62
CA ASP A 739 -6.08 0.01 -3.13
C ASP A 739 -6.36 1.49 -3.40
N PRO A 740 -6.57 2.32 -2.35
CA PRO A 740 -6.90 3.73 -2.52
C PRO A 740 -5.84 4.52 -3.30
N SER A 741 -4.59 4.05 -3.35
CA SER A 741 -3.51 4.71 -4.07
C SER A 741 -3.60 4.57 -5.60
N ARG A 742 -4.50 3.71 -6.11
CA ARG A 742 -4.78 3.48 -7.53
C ARG A 742 -6.11 4.14 -7.90
N ILE A 743 -6.03 5.27 -8.57
CA ILE A 743 -7.19 6.13 -8.86
C ILE A 743 -7.48 6.03 -10.35
N THR A 744 -8.36 5.10 -10.71
CA THR A 744 -8.86 4.96 -12.09
C THR A 744 -9.94 6.01 -12.34
N VAL A 745 -9.69 6.88 -13.33
CA VAL A 745 -10.58 7.96 -13.73
C VAL A 745 -11.13 7.66 -15.11
N GLU A 746 -12.45 7.53 -15.22
CA GLU A 746 -13.19 7.49 -16.48
C GLU A 746 -13.19 8.89 -17.13
N ILE A 747 -12.86 8.91 -18.41
CA ILE A 747 -12.69 10.11 -19.24
C ILE A 747 -13.64 10.15 -20.44
N THR A 748 -14.60 9.23 -20.56
CA THR A 748 -15.57 9.17 -21.69
C THR A 748 -16.18 10.52 -22.03
N ARG A 749 -16.54 11.32 -21.02
CA ARG A 749 -17.21 12.62 -21.23
C ARG A 749 -16.31 13.71 -21.81
N THR A 750 -15.00 13.47 -21.92
CA THR A 750 -14.08 14.36 -22.63
C THR A 750 -14.24 14.25 -24.15
N GLY A 751 -14.77 13.12 -24.65
CA GLY A 751 -14.80 12.81 -26.08
C GLY A 751 -13.45 12.42 -26.68
N VAL A 752 -12.43 12.23 -25.84
CA VAL A 752 -11.06 11.89 -26.23
C VAL A 752 -10.70 10.50 -25.71
N ASP A 753 -10.04 9.68 -26.55
CA ASP A 753 -9.54 8.37 -26.14
C ASP A 753 -8.33 8.48 -25.19
N GLY A 754 -8.06 7.41 -24.45
CA GLY A 754 -7.01 7.42 -23.44
C GLY A 754 -5.58 7.52 -23.99
N ASP A 755 -5.28 7.07 -25.21
CA ASP A 755 -3.93 7.27 -25.80
C ASP A 755 -3.69 8.75 -26.07
N THR A 756 -4.68 9.41 -26.69
CA THR A 756 -4.67 10.85 -26.98
C THR A 756 -4.66 11.66 -25.68
N PHE A 757 -5.49 11.31 -24.69
CA PHE A 757 -5.52 11.98 -23.38
C PHE A 757 -4.16 11.91 -22.68
N LYS A 758 -3.52 10.74 -22.70
CA LYS A 758 -2.19 10.54 -22.11
C LYS A 758 -1.11 11.34 -22.84
N HIS A 759 -0.96 11.16 -24.14
CA HIS A 759 0.19 11.70 -24.86
C HIS A 759 0.02 13.18 -25.16
N GLU A 760 -1.12 13.58 -25.72
CA GLU A 760 -1.32 14.96 -26.19
C GLU A 760 -1.71 15.90 -25.06
N TYR A 761 -2.60 15.46 -24.16
CA TYR A 761 -3.12 16.34 -23.11
C TYR A 761 -2.26 16.33 -21.85
N LEU A 762 -1.86 15.17 -21.32
CA LEU A 762 -1.07 15.11 -20.09
C LEU A 762 0.44 15.27 -20.33
N MET A 763 1.05 14.40 -21.13
CA MET A 763 2.52 14.34 -21.27
C MET A 763 3.09 15.52 -22.05
N ASN A 764 2.61 15.77 -23.28
CA ASN A 764 3.22 16.78 -24.15
C ASN A 764 2.95 18.21 -23.70
N ARG A 765 1.77 18.50 -23.14
CA ARG A 765 1.39 19.86 -22.71
C ARG A 765 1.81 20.20 -21.29
N TYR A 766 1.65 19.25 -20.35
CA TYR A 766 1.83 19.52 -18.93
C TYR A 766 2.93 18.68 -18.26
N GLY A 767 3.62 17.81 -19.01
CA GLY A 767 4.68 16.97 -18.47
C GLY A 767 4.20 15.92 -17.46
N ILE A 768 2.90 15.58 -17.45
CA ILE A 768 2.33 14.61 -16.51
C ILE A 768 2.42 13.22 -17.12
N GLN A 769 3.17 12.34 -16.48
CA GLN A 769 3.35 10.95 -16.93
C GLN A 769 2.33 10.04 -16.22
N VAL A 770 1.67 9.19 -17.01
CA VAL A 770 0.77 8.14 -16.52
C VAL A 770 1.18 6.80 -17.09
N ASN A 771 1.12 5.76 -16.26
CA ASN A 771 1.63 4.43 -16.63
C ASN A 771 0.64 3.64 -17.48
N LYS A 772 -0.67 3.79 -17.23
CA LYS A 772 -1.72 3.03 -17.91
C LYS A 772 -2.91 3.93 -18.25
N THR A 773 -3.41 3.71 -19.46
CA THR A 773 -4.71 4.13 -19.95
C THR A 773 -5.41 2.93 -20.58
N SER A 774 -6.74 2.90 -20.49
CA SER A 774 -7.56 2.14 -21.44
C SER A 774 -8.12 3.11 -22.49
N ARG A 775 -9.06 2.69 -23.33
CA ARG A 775 -9.70 3.60 -24.30
C ARG A 775 -10.43 4.77 -23.61
N ASN A 776 -11.07 4.53 -22.48
CA ASN A 776 -11.90 5.52 -21.79
C ASN A 776 -11.52 5.74 -20.32
N THR A 777 -10.38 5.22 -19.87
CA THR A 777 -9.88 5.44 -18.51
C THR A 777 -8.40 5.84 -18.48
N VAL A 778 -8.04 6.61 -17.45
CA VAL A 778 -6.65 6.91 -17.07
C VAL A 778 -6.43 6.51 -15.62
N LEU A 779 -5.31 5.83 -15.35
CA LEU A 779 -4.93 5.45 -13.99
C LEU A 779 -3.89 6.41 -13.42
N PHE A 780 -4.29 7.18 -12.41
CA PHE A 780 -3.38 7.96 -11.58
C PHE A 780 -2.94 7.15 -10.37
N MET A 781 -1.66 7.21 -10.04
CA MET A 781 -1.09 6.43 -8.94
C MET A 781 -0.29 7.33 -8.03
N THR A 782 -0.62 7.30 -6.76
CA THR A 782 0.23 7.92 -5.73
C THR A 782 1.25 6.90 -5.24
N ASN A 783 2.42 7.38 -4.83
CA ASN A 783 3.50 6.57 -4.26
C ASN A 783 4.10 7.29 -3.05
N ILE A 784 5.01 6.63 -2.35
CA ILE A 784 5.69 7.17 -1.15
C ILE A 784 6.48 8.46 -1.40
N GLY A 785 6.80 8.79 -2.66
CA GLY A 785 7.47 10.03 -3.05
C GLY A 785 6.51 11.13 -3.55
N THR A 786 5.20 10.86 -3.59
CA THR A 786 4.21 11.83 -4.08
C THR A 786 4.02 12.96 -3.07
N THR A 787 4.03 14.20 -3.55
CA THR A 787 3.92 15.40 -2.69
C THR A 787 2.55 16.06 -2.83
N ARG A 788 2.18 16.88 -1.83
CA ARG A 788 0.97 17.73 -1.90
C ARG A 788 0.97 18.65 -3.13
N SER A 789 2.13 19.22 -3.47
CA SER A 789 2.27 20.11 -4.62
C SER A 789 2.03 19.38 -5.94
N ALA A 790 2.47 18.12 -6.07
CA ALA A 790 2.20 17.31 -7.26
C ALA A 790 0.69 17.03 -7.42
N ILE A 791 -0.01 16.73 -6.33
CA ILE A 791 -1.48 16.54 -6.34
C ILE A 791 -2.20 17.84 -6.70
N ALA A 792 -1.79 18.97 -6.12
CA ALA A 792 -2.37 20.28 -6.44
C ALA A 792 -2.18 20.64 -7.92
N TYR A 793 -0.97 20.43 -8.46
CA TYR A 793 -0.66 20.64 -9.88
C TYR A 793 -1.51 19.75 -10.79
N LEU A 794 -1.68 18.47 -10.45
CA LEU A 794 -2.56 17.57 -11.21
C LEU A 794 -4.02 18.05 -11.21
N ILE A 795 -4.54 18.46 -10.05
CA ILE A 795 -5.91 19.01 -9.95
C ILE A 795 -6.05 20.26 -10.83
N GLU A 796 -5.09 21.18 -10.76
CA GLU A 796 -5.08 22.40 -11.57
C GLU A 796 -5.10 22.07 -13.08
N VAL A 797 -4.27 21.11 -13.51
CA VAL A 797 -4.24 20.66 -14.90
C VAL A 797 -5.56 20.02 -15.32
N LEU A 798 -6.16 19.16 -14.48
CA LEU A 798 -7.46 18.57 -14.77
C LEU A 798 -8.55 19.65 -14.89
N VAL A 799 -8.49 20.73 -14.09
CA VAL A 799 -9.44 21.86 -14.21
C VAL A 799 -9.26 22.55 -15.55
N LYS A 800 -8.03 22.93 -15.92
CA LYS A 800 -7.71 23.56 -17.22
C LYS A 800 -8.16 22.71 -18.41
N LEU A 801 -7.96 21.39 -18.31
CA LEU A 801 -8.40 20.45 -19.33
C LEU A 801 -9.92 20.38 -19.41
N ALA A 802 -10.61 20.33 -18.26
CA ALA A 802 -12.07 20.32 -18.23
C ALA A 802 -12.69 21.59 -18.82
N GLU A 803 -12.13 22.78 -18.53
CA GLU A 803 -12.56 24.06 -19.13
C GLU A 803 -12.41 24.00 -20.65
N ARG A 804 -11.26 23.53 -21.12
CA ARG A 804 -10.98 23.37 -22.54
C ARG A 804 -11.95 22.41 -23.23
N PHE A 805 -12.24 21.25 -22.64
CA PHE A 805 -13.18 20.30 -23.23
C PHE A 805 -14.61 20.86 -23.28
N GLU A 806 -15.04 21.64 -22.27
CA GLU A 806 -16.34 22.33 -22.33
C GLU A 806 -16.37 23.40 -23.43
N GLU A 807 -15.29 24.16 -23.62
CA GLU A 807 -15.16 25.14 -24.70
C GLU A 807 -15.17 24.49 -26.09
N GLU A 808 -14.41 23.40 -26.28
CA GLU A 808 -14.37 22.64 -27.54
C GLU A 808 -15.74 22.00 -27.84
N GLN A 809 -16.43 21.44 -26.83
CA GLN A 809 -17.78 20.91 -26.98
C GLN A 809 -18.83 21.98 -27.30
N ALA A 810 -18.70 23.19 -26.74
CA ALA A 810 -19.60 24.30 -27.04
C ALA A 810 -19.44 24.84 -28.48
N GLN A 811 -18.29 24.60 -29.11
CA GLN A 811 -17.98 25.01 -30.48
C GLN A 811 -18.28 23.93 -31.53
N LEU A 812 -18.58 22.70 -31.11
CA LEU A 812 -18.93 21.60 -32.00
C LEU A 812 -20.28 21.83 -32.68
N ASP A 813 -20.32 21.71 -34.00
CA ASP A 813 -21.55 21.75 -34.79
C ASP A 813 -22.41 20.52 -34.43
N PRO A 814 -23.67 20.70 -33.99
CA PRO A 814 -24.58 19.60 -33.67
C PRO A 814 -24.80 18.62 -34.84
N GLU A 815 -24.65 19.06 -36.09
CA GLU A 815 -24.76 18.20 -37.28
C GLU A 815 -23.49 17.38 -37.55
N LEU A 816 -22.35 17.74 -36.94
CA LEU A 816 -21.06 17.03 -37.01
C LEU A 816 -20.71 16.34 -35.68
N ALA A 817 -21.68 16.15 -34.78
CA ALA A 817 -21.45 15.48 -33.51
C ALA A 817 -20.77 14.11 -33.75
N PRO A 818 -19.72 13.78 -32.97
CA PRO A 818 -18.99 12.53 -33.15
C PRO A 818 -19.96 11.35 -33.08
N ALA A 819 -19.70 10.33 -33.91
CA ALA A 819 -20.48 9.10 -33.93
C ALA A 819 -20.60 8.54 -32.49
N PRO A 820 -21.74 7.91 -32.14
CA PRO A 820 -21.91 7.28 -30.84
C PRO A 820 -20.72 6.35 -30.55
N GLU A 821 -20.29 6.34 -29.28
CA GLU A 821 -19.18 5.51 -28.80
C GLU A 821 -19.30 4.09 -29.37
N GLN A 822 -18.28 3.66 -30.11
CA GLN A 822 -18.21 2.29 -30.60
C GLN A 822 -18.10 1.37 -29.38
N GLU A 823 -19.08 0.49 -29.23
CA GLU A 823 -19.15 -0.47 -28.12
C GLU A 823 -17.85 -1.30 -28.09
N MET A 824 -17.18 -1.33 -26.94
CA MET A 824 -15.94 -2.09 -26.80
C MET A 824 -16.25 -3.58 -26.92
N PRO A 825 -15.53 -4.35 -27.75
CA PRO A 825 -15.73 -5.79 -27.80
C PRO A 825 -15.39 -6.38 -26.42
N PRO A 826 -16.18 -7.37 -25.95
CA PRO A 826 -15.86 -8.05 -24.71
C PRO A 826 -14.47 -8.69 -24.82
N LEU A 827 -13.79 -8.78 -23.68
CA LEU A 827 -12.50 -9.43 -23.65
C LEU A 827 -12.66 -10.92 -24.01
N PRO A 828 -11.92 -11.43 -25.01
CA PRO A 828 -12.08 -12.80 -25.48
C PRO A 828 -11.41 -13.81 -24.54
N ASP A 829 -11.81 -15.07 -24.65
CA ASP A 829 -11.07 -16.17 -24.04
C ASP A 829 -9.72 -16.35 -24.76
N PHE A 830 -8.65 -16.01 -24.06
CA PHE A 830 -7.29 -16.14 -24.55
C PHE A 830 -6.64 -17.48 -24.19
N SER A 831 -7.31 -18.36 -23.44
CA SER A 831 -6.69 -19.43 -22.68
C SER A 831 -6.56 -20.75 -23.45
N ARG A 832 -7.31 -20.94 -24.55
CA ARG A 832 -7.38 -22.21 -25.29
C ARG A 832 -6.08 -22.58 -26.02
N PHE A 833 -5.56 -23.78 -25.72
CA PHE A 833 -4.47 -24.42 -26.46
C PHE A 833 -4.99 -25.28 -27.61
N ALA A 834 -4.19 -25.39 -28.67
CA ALA A 834 -4.47 -26.37 -29.73
C ALA A 834 -4.21 -27.79 -29.24
N ASP A 835 -4.91 -28.78 -29.81
CA ASP A 835 -4.88 -30.17 -29.34
C ASP A 835 -3.47 -30.76 -29.23
N ASP A 836 -2.57 -30.41 -30.15
CA ASP A 836 -1.15 -30.85 -30.14
C ASP A 836 -0.36 -30.33 -28.92
N TYR A 837 -0.85 -29.28 -28.27
CA TYR A 837 -0.22 -28.63 -27.12
C TYR A 837 -1.08 -28.68 -25.87
N ALA A 838 -2.31 -29.18 -25.95
CA ALA A 838 -3.16 -29.44 -24.80
C ALA A 838 -2.77 -30.77 -24.14
N SER A 839 -2.84 -30.87 -22.82
CA SER A 839 -2.44 -32.10 -22.13
C SER A 839 -3.46 -33.23 -22.26
N THR A 840 -4.75 -32.92 -22.16
CA THR A 840 -5.86 -33.88 -22.19
C THR A 840 -7.15 -33.15 -22.52
N ALA A 841 -8.08 -33.84 -23.18
CA ALA A 841 -9.42 -33.31 -23.40
C ALA A 841 -10.10 -33.00 -22.04
N GLY A 842 -10.49 -31.74 -21.83
CA GLY A 842 -11.29 -31.30 -20.68
C GLY A 842 -10.54 -30.51 -19.59
N LEU A 843 -9.20 -30.50 -19.58
CA LEU A 843 -8.41 -29.65 -18.69
C LEU A 843 -7.66 -28.56 -19.49
N PRO A 844 -7.49 -27.35 -18.94
CA PRO A 844 -7.01 -26.20 -19.71
C PRO A 844 -5.47 -26.06 -19.74
N ASP A 845 -4.71 -26.99 -19.15
CA ASP A 845 -3.24 -26.89 -19.15
C ASP A 845 -2.61 -27.25 -20.51
N GLY A 846 -1.60 -26.47 -20.90
CA GLY A 846 -0.91 -26.66 -22.19
C GLY A 846 0.61 -26.53 -22.14
N ASP A 847 1.28 -27.06 -23.17
CA ASP A 847 2.74 -27.06 -23.31
C ASP A 847 3.22 -25.89 -24.18
N ILE A 848 3.45 -24.75 -23.52
CA ILE A 848 4.02 -23.55 -24.17
C ILE A 848 5.43 -23.81 -24.69
N ARG A 849 6.21 -24.64 -23.99
CA ARG A 849 7.62 -24.85 -24.29
C ARG A 849 7.77 -25.56 -25.64
N ALA A 850 7.03 -26.66 -25.85
CA ALA A 850 7.07 -27.41 -27.10
C ALA A 850 6.72 -26.51 -28.29
N ALA A 851 5.63 -25.76 -28.19
CA ALA A 851 5.21 -24.81 -29.23
C ALA A 851 6.25 -23.72 -29.49
N PHE A 852 6.83 -23.14 -28.43
CA PHE A 852 7.85 -22.10 -28.54
C PHE A 852 9.08 -22.60 -29.32
N PHE A 853 9.64 -23.75 -28.94
CA PHE A 853 10.84 -24.28 -29.62
C PHE A 853 10.55 -24.79 -31.02
N LEU A 854 9.34 -25.30 -31.29
CA LEU A 854 8.92 -25.59 -32.66
C LEU A 854 8.92 -24.32 -33.51
N GLY A 855 8.40 -23.22 -32.97
CA GLY A 855 8.35 -21.91 -33.63
C GLY A 855 9.71 -21.25 -33.86
N GLN A 856 10.80 -21.79 -33.31
CA GLN A 856 12.18 -21.36 -33.59
C GLN A 856 12.84 -22.15 -34.73
N LYS A 857 12.28 -23.30 -35.13
CA LYS A 857 12.85 -24.10 -36.21
C LYS A 857 12.62 -23.43 -37.57
N ARG A 858 13.57 -23.59 -38.49
CA ARG A 858 13.43 -23.01 -39.83
C ARG A 858 12.30 -23.72 -40.58
N GLY A 859 11.40 -22.95 -41.18
CA GLY A 859 10.33 -23.46 -42.05
C GLY A 859 9.02 -23.81 -41.34
N THR A 860 8.98 -23.84 -40.00
CA THR A 860 7.80 -24.18 -39.19
C THR A 860 6.88 -22.98 -38.90
N ILE A 861 7.34 -21.76 -39.18
CA ILE A 861 6.53 -20.54 -39.03
C ILE A 861 6.08 -20.05 -40.39
N GLU A 862 4.80 -19.70 -40.47
CA GLU A 862 4.20 -18.85 -41.49
C GLU A 862 3.94 -17.46 -40.90
N HIS A 863 4.17 -16.41 -41.68
CA HIS A 863 3.80 -15.05 -41.31
C HIS A 863 2.52 -14.68 -42.06
N VAL A 864 1.45 -14.39 -41.34
CA VAL A 864 0.12 -14.17 -41.91
C VAL A 864 -0.39 -12.80 -41.48
N THR A 865 -0.72 -11.97 -42.47
CA THR A 865 -1.25 -10.61 -42.21
C THR A 865 -2.57 -10.65 -41.45
N PHE A 866 -2.94 -9.55 -40.77
CA PHE A 866 -4.19 -9.49 -40.01
C PHE A 866 -5.42 -9.84 -40.86
N SER A 867 -5.54 -9.27 -42.07
CA SER A 867 -6.68 -9.51 -42.96
C SER A 867 -6.76 -10.97 -43.43
N GLU A 868 -5.63 -11.53 -43.85
CA GLU A 868 -5.55 -12.93 -44.28
C GLU A 868 -5.86 -13.90 -43.14
N LEU A 869 -5.37 -13.61 -41.93
CA LEU A 869 -5.62 -14.43 -40.75
C LEU A 869 -7.11 -14.40 -40.38
N ARG A 870 -7.76 -13.25 -40.49
CA ARG A 870 -9.21 -13.11 -40.28
C ARG A 870 -10.02 -13.93 -41.28
N GLU A 871 -9.61 -13.98 -42.54
CA GLU A 871 -10.25 -14.83 -43.56
C GLU A 871 -10.04 -16.33 -43.30
N ARG A 872 -8.86 -16.74 -42.83
CA ARG A 872 -8.58 -18.13 -42.43
C ARG A 872 -9.47 -18.58 -41.28
N VAL A 873 -9.52 -17.79 -40.20
CA VAL A 873 -10.38 -18.07 -39.05
C VAL A 873 -11.86 -18.09 -39.46
N ALA A 874 -12.31 -17.17 -40.33
CA ALA A 874 -13.67 -17.16 -40.85
C ALA A 874 -14.04 -18.39 -41.69
N ARG A 875 -13.04 -19.07 -42.28
CA ARG A 875 -13.22 -20.35 -43.00
C ARG A 875 -13.19 -21.57 -42.07
N GLY A 876 -13.04 -21.38 -40.76
CA GLY A 876 -13.00 -22.44 -39.76
C GLY A 876 -11.61 -23.06 -39.55
N GLU A 877 -10.55 -22.41 -40.04
CA GLU A 877 -9.19 -22.81 -39.65
C GLU A 877 -8.94 -22.44 -38.18
N GLU A 878 -8.09 -23.21 -37.48
CA GLU A 878 -7.64 -22.92 -36.11
C GLU A 878 -6.14 -22.59 -36.08
N PRO A 879 -5.70 -21.41 -36.55
CA PRO A 879 -4.29 -21.06 -36.59
C PRO A 879 -3.66 -21.05 -35.20
N VAL A 880 -2.50 -21.68 -35.05
CA VAL A 880 -1.80 -21.79 -33.77
C VAL A 880 -0.70 -20.73 -33.68
N SER A 881 -0.69 -19.95 -32.61
CA SER A 881 0.36 -18.96 -32.36
C SER A 881 1.72 -19.63 -32.17
N GLY A 882 2.72 -19.17 -32.91
CA GLY A 882 4.13 -19.59 -32.77
C GLY A 882 4.98 -18.64 -31.93
N GLY A 883 4.36 -17.63 -31.31
CA GLY A 883 5.05 -16.61 -30.54
C GLY A 883 4.19 -16.01 -29.43
N PHE A 884 4.83 -15.24 -28.56
CA PHE A 884 4.10 -14.38 -27.63
C PHE A 884 3.57 -13.16 -28.40
N VAL A 885 2.32 -12.77 -28.18
CA VAL A 885 1.76 -11.49 -28.62
C VAL A 885 1.33 -10.72 -27.37
N THR A 886 1.89 -9.54 -27.15
CA THR A 886 1.71 -8.78 -25.91
C THR A 886 1.53 -7.29 -26.23
N PRO A 887 0.29 -6.76 -26.21
CA PRO A 887 0.03 -5.33 -26.34
C PRO A 887 0.45 -4.56 -25.07
N TYR A 888 0.99 -3.36 -25.24
CA TYR A 888 1.43 -2.48 -24.17
C TYR A 888 0.85 -1.07 -24.30
N PRO A 889 -0.01 -0.59 -23.37
CA PRO A 889 -0.63 -1.31 -22.26
C PRO A 889 -1.65 -2.36 -22.75
N PRO A 890 -2.08 -3.32 -21.91
CA PRO A 890 -1.80 -3.49 -20.48
C PRO A 890 -0.52 -4.28 -20.13
N GLY A 891 0.12 -4.95 -21.11
CA GLY A 891 1.41 -5.60 -20.90
C GLY A 891 1.39 -7.05 -20.42
N PHE A 892 0.25 -7.73 -20.54
CA PHE A 892 0.12 -9.19 -20.41
C PHE A 892 -0.03 -9.84 -21.79
N PRO A 893 0.47 -11.07 -22.01
CA PRO A 893 0.33 -11.76 -23.28
C PRO A 893 -1.13 -12.10 -23.61
N VAL A 894 -1.64 -11.59 -24.73
CA VAL A 894 -2.95 -12.00 -25.27
C VAL A 894 -2.84 -13.37 -25.93
N LEU A 895 -1.69 -13.69 -26.53
CA LEU A 895 -1.39 -15.01 -27.07
C LEU A 895 -0.03 -15.47 -26.56
N VAL A 896 0.07 -16.75 -26.24
CA VAL A 896 1.35 -17.44 -26.01
C VAL A 896 1.52 -18.55 -27.06
N PRO A 897 2.76 -19.04 -27.28
CA PRO A 897 2.99 -20.16 -28.18
C PRO A 897 2.10 -21.37 -27.85
N GLY A 898 1.49 -21.97 -28.86
CA GLY A 898 0.64 -23.16 -28.74
C GLY A 898 -0.86 -22.88 -28.60
N GLN A 899 -1.24 -21.61 -28.44
CA GLN A 899 -2.65 -21.21 -28.35
C GLN A 899 -3.29 -20.97 -29.72
N ILE A 900 -4.59 -21.24 -29.79
CA ILE A 900 -5.39 -20.98 -30.99
C ILE A 900 -5.70 -19.49 -31.09
N ILE A 901 -5.60 -18.92 -32.29
CA ILE A 901 -6.00 -17.55 -32.58
C ILE A 901 -7.45 -17.58 -33.07
N THR A 902 -8.37 -17.05 -32.25
CA THR A 902 -9.81 -17.03 -32.56
C THR A 902 -10.25 -15.70 -33.18
N ALA A 903 -11.49 -15.64 -33.68
CA ALA A 903 -12.05 -14.43 -34.26
C ALA A 903 -12.14 -13.30 -33.22
N GLU A 904 -12.52 -13.64 -31.99
CA GLU A 904 -12.68 -12.71 -30.88
C GLU A 904 -11.32 -12.12 -30.45
N VAL A 905 -10.24 -12.91 -30.50
CA VAL A 905 -8.88 -12.40 -30.30
C VAL A 905 -8.50 -11.38 -31.37
N LEU A 906 -8.83 -11.65 -32.64
CA LEU A 906 -8.54 -10.70 -33.73
C LEU A 906 -9.39 -9.44 -33.63
N ASP A 907 -10.66 -9.56 -33.24
CA ASP A 907 -11.54 -8.41 -33.03
C ASP A 907 -11.06 -7.53 -31.87
N PHE A 908 -10.62 -8.15 -30.77
CA PHE A 908 -9.96 -7.41 -29.69
C PHE A 908 -8.70 -6.70 -30.17
N MET A 909 -7.84 -7.38 -30.94
CA MET A 909 -6.62 -6.77 -31.48
C MET A 909 -6.89 -5.62 -32.46
N ALA A 910 -8.04 -5.62 -33.15
CA ALA A 910 -8.41 -4.57 -34.09
C ALA A 910 -8.84 -3.26 -33.42
N VAL A 911 -9.34 -3.32 -32.18
CA VAL A 911 -9.80 -2.14 -31.41
C VAL A 911 -8.74 -1.60 -30.44
N LEU A 912 -7.60 -2.28 -30.33
CA LEU A 912 -6.52 -1.84 -29.45
C LEU A 912 -5.84 -0.60 -30.03
N ASP A 913 -6.01 0.53 -29.34
CA ASP A 913 -5.37 1.81 -29.68
C ASP A 913 -3.89 1.87 -29.22
N THR A 914 -3.19 0.72 -29.12
CA THR A 914 -1.76 0.70 -28.74
C THR A 914 -0.84 0.68 -29.96
N ARG A 915 0.21 1.49 -29.89
CA ARG A 915 1.31 1.53 -30.86
C ARG A 915 2.35 0.44 -30.64
N GLU A 916 2.41 -0.14 -29.44
CA GLU A 916 3.45 -1.10 -29.04
C GLU A 916 2.85 -2.49 -28.77
N ILE A 917 3.03 -3.40 -29.72
CA ILE A 917 2.63 -4.81 -29.59
C ILE A 917 3.87 -5.69 -29.76
N HIS A 918 4.33 -6.31 -28.67
CA HIS A 918 5.49 -7.20 -28.73
C HIS A 918 5.09 -8.51 -29.42
N GLY A 919 5.89 -8.95 -30.38
CA GLY A 919 5.68 -10.20 -31.11
C GLY A 919 4.70 -10.13 -32.29
N TYR A 920 4.22 -8.93 -32.63
CA TYR A 920 3.46 -8.64 -33.84
C TYR A 920 4.22 -7.64 -34.72
N ASP A 921 4.31 -7.91 -36.03
CA ASP A 921 4.91 -7.00 -37.01
C ASP A 921 3.81 -6.59 -38.00
N PRO A 922 3.43 -5.31 -38.12
CA PRO A 922 2.35 -4.90 -39.02
C PRO A 922 2.56 -5.24 -40.50
N LYS A 923 3.81 -5.39 -40.96
CA LYS A 923 4.14 -5.72 -42.36
C LYS A 923 4.13 -7.22 -42.61
N ARG A 924 4.56 -8.02 -41.64
CA ARG A 924 4.63 -9.49 -41.76
C ARG A 924 3.38 -10.18 -41.22
N GLY A 925 2.69 -9.55 -40.27
CA GLY A 925 1.57 -10.10 -39.54
C GLY A 925 1.96 -10.98 -38.34
N TYR A 926 1.08 -11.93 -38.03
CA TYR A 926 1.23 -12.88 -36.92
C TYR A 926 2.15 -14.03 -37.30
N ARG A 927 2.85 -14.58 -36.30
CA ARG A 927 3.64 -15.80 -36.44
C ARG A 927 2.76 -17.02 -36.14
N ILE A 928 2.42 -17.77 -37.18
CA ILE A 928 1.58 -18.97 -37.10
C ILE A 928 2.44 -20.22 -37.24
N LEU A 929 2.22 -21.23 -36.41
CA LEU A 929 2.82 -22.54 -36.57
C LEU A 929 2.17 -23.25 -37.76
N LYS A 930 2.98 -23.74 -38.69
CA LYS A 930 2.49 -24.63 -39.74
C LYS A 930 2.13 -25.97 -39.11
N HIS A 931 0.91 -26.43 -39.35
CA HIS A 931 0.53 -27.80 -39.04
C HIS A 931 1.47 -28.76 -39.79
N SER A 932 1.90 -29.81 -39.08
CA SER A 932 2.77 -30.86 -39.64
C SER A 932 2.02 -31.69 -40.67
#